data_AF-A0A2U1QBP6-F1
#
_entry.id   AF-A0A2U1QBP6-F1
#
_cell.length_a   1.000
_cell.length_b   1.000
_cell.length_c   1.000
_cell.angle_alpha   90.00
_cell.angle_beta   90.00
_cell.angle_gamma   90.00
#
_symmetry.space_group_name_H-M   'P 1'
#
loop_
_entity.id
_entity.type
_entity.pdbx_description
1 polymer ?
#
loop_
_entity_poly.entity_id
_entity_poly.type
_entity_poly.pdbx_seq_one_letter_code
_entity_poly.pdbx_strand_id
1 'polypeptide(L)'
;MEVVNLHPSVEALITKICTQKNVEPPDISARRLLSTIAEESAIEILNKISLSSNIRNFSRYIFFMVNKQNSSQSNGVLSQKRPGSPLSGVTSQKYACYESPNSKQLVLSPCSPYNCKTIPEYYPCQKQVSFVNPPKTFTPVSCVPKRLTFSSVCGADDAHNNSNISQQPIATQNVSYRFVGVGQTQHTLSPCSTSKRASPTYVSEFPFATQNGSQVPQQHTLLPSQSFGGATLGNVDVGCGAMVPNRVDNATRVNPMTQNQSDIASSLPISYQSLLLAELEFRKMFLVYSYVGRRKLEDIVSVQDAIDIKSMKTETMFDFEAKIWAKYGRANCKPSDRVMRLDWDSGKSHLYHCYVSIDGTYRFKGPFLNTRRTHLQRVLGDENVLIVQFTDVPDYDMKFNQRSAAKQTISGGITMGVRHYSLWAFKDGRGDSKKPKAFDKKKSRSSWAVKCYYVRHKSPAQWLEKDYILFNKTMHEARCLFMHVHTTPSIAKYMSRCSLALSNTIQLRFDLATVDVQRIEDIPCRDENGNNVCDKDGEPLIHTDGTGFISEDLAILCAKHFIEGNGSEDDSYEFVDLLKLEEESLGMEGDPPLLVQCRIFKDGYAVKGTLLVNKKLRPRTIQVRPSMIKVERDPTLSGSISVSSLEICSISRKPRKASLSKNLIALLTVGGVPKEYFMELLNKALQEAQKVSSSMRAAIRLALNYAQMDDNATSAAMIGSGIPLDEPYLQSRMSIFKNEERKKLRSGKIPIDDSFYLYGTADPTGTLESDEVCVILENGQLSGNVLVYRNPGVHFGDVHILKAKYVKSLEEEFVGNAKYGIFFSTKGRRSVGSEIANGDFDGDRYFVSHNNKLLHYFKASKPWERTYFTPSAPSKKPRDLSHDELEEELVDQLFATRNQTMVAGISGDSWLTFADQHIVLGKDDAEKPRLEEKMVKLTDLYYDALDAGKSGKTFCQQTTLTSSLLFWEQVEISKCLLPQKYPHFMEKNPDKSYHSSSVLGLIYDTVKGYQSDNASIKDVWKLPCFDVEIPAATMNLWKDRYKSYKWDMVDALESGDESKNNSADIVIEKYKKMLYEAEDFAKSTRRINDIYNEALAIYHICYDTANSYTIPDIGKCRFAWRVAGEALCSFYASKAPERSIPFKLSVLSMLF
;
A
#
# COMPACT_ATOMS: atom_id res chain seq x y z
N MET A 1 -12.80 -16.32 49.87
CA MET A 1 -11.88 -16.99 48.92
C MET A 1 -12.53 -18.30 48.53
N GLU A 2 -12.50 -18.68 47.26
CA GLU A 2 -13.08 -19.96 46.81
C GLU A 2 -12.11 -21.11 47.10
N VAL A 3 -12.57 -22.15 47.80
CA VAL A 3 -11.80 -23.38 48.03
C VAL A 3 -12.22 -24.40 46.97
N VAL A 4 -11.25 -24.89 46.20
CA VAL A 4 -11.47 -25.92 45.18
C VAL A 4 -11.09 -27.26 45.77
N ASN A 5 -12.08 -28.06 46.14
CA ASN A 5 -11.86 -29.41 46.67
C ASN A 5 -11.31 -30.32 45.55
N LEU A 6 -10.09 -30.81 45.75
CA LEU A 6 -9.45 -31.84 44.93
C LEU A 6 -9.42 -33.16 45.70
N HIS A 7 -9.26 -34.29 45.01
CA HIS A 7 -9.16 -35.58 45.67
C HIS A 7 -7.88 -35.66 46.54
N PRO A 8 -7.90 -36.31 47.73
CA PRO A 8 -6.76 -36.28 48.66
C PRO A 8 -5.43 -36.80 48.08
N SER A 9 -5.51 -37.77 47.16
CA SER A 9 -4.37 -38.28 46.39
C SER A 9 -3.71 -37.21 45.50
N VAL A 10 -4.53 -36.37 44.84
CA VAL A 10 -4.12 -35.28 43.96
C VAL A 10 -3.47 -34.15 44.79
N GLU A 11 -4.02 -33.81 45.95
CA GLU A 11 -3.42 -32.82 46.86
C GLU A 11 -2.12 -33.31 47.50
N ALA A 12 -2.03 -34.59 47.85
CA ALA A 12 -0.77 -35.19 48.32
C ALA A 12 0.32 -35.11 47.24
N LEU A 13 -0.04 -35.34 45.96
CA LEU A 13 0.87 -35.20 44.82
C LEU A 13 1.25 -33.74 44.54
N ILE A 14 0.30 -32.80 44.56
CA ILE A 14 0.58 -31.36 44.43
C ILE A 14 1.56 -30.91 45.53
N THR A 15 1.27 -31.24 46.79
CA THR A 15 2.10 -30.90 47.95
C THR A 15 3.50 -31.49 47.81
N LYS A 16 3.60 -32.77 47.45
CA LYS A 16 4.88 -33.46 47.21
C LYS A 16 5.70 -32.77 46.11
N ILE A 17 5.07 -32.35 45.01
CA ILE A 17 5.76 -31.66 43.90
C ILE A 17 6.24 -30.27 44.33
N CYS A 18 5.42 -29.49 45.05
CA CYS A 18 5.81 -28.17 45.58
C CYS A 18 7.07 -28.29 46.45
N THR A 19 7.06 -29.22 47.41
CA THR A 19 8.19 -29.47 48.32
C THR A 19 9.43 -30.04 47.60
N GLN A 20 9.26 -31.00 46.68
CA GLN A 20 10.40 -31.65 45.98
C GLN A 20 11.02 -30.79 44.87
N LYS A 21 10.32 -29.76 44.37
CA LYS A 21 10.80 -28.90 43.27
C LYS A 21 11.00 -27.44 43.69
N ASN A 22 10.65 -27.08 44.92
CA ASN A 22 10.64 -25.72 45.45
C ASN A 22 9.87 -24.74 44.55
N VAL A 23 8.61 -25.08 44.27
CA VAL A 23 7.68 -24.27 43.44
C VAL A 23 6.42 -23.93 44.22
N GLU A 24 5.84 -22.77 43.91
CA GLU A 24 4.56 -22.34 44.51
C GLU A 24 3.41 -23.30 44.17
N PRO A 25 2.43 -23.48 45.08
CA PRO A 25 1.22 -24.25 44.81
C PRO A 25 0.46 -23.73 43.57
N PRO A 26 -0.22 -24.61 42.81
CA PRO A 26 -1.01 -24.20 41.68
C PRO A 26 -2.19 -23.32 42.13
N ASP A 27 -2.46 -22.27 41.34
CA ASP A 27 -3.54 -21.32 41.60
C ASP A 27 -4.95 -21.93 41.44
N ILE A 28 -5.97 -21.19 41.86
CA ILE A 28 -7.38 -21.59 41.84
C ILE A 28 -7.84 -22.04 40.43
N SER A 29 -7.30 -21.45 39.36
CA SER A 29 -7.67 -21.78 37.97
C SER A 29 -7.02 -23.09 37.53
N ALA A 30 -5.75 -23.31 37.86
CA ALA A 30 -5.08 -24.59 37.61
C ALA A 30 -5.67 -25.73 38.46
N ARG A 31 -6.06 -25.44 39.71
CA ARG A 31 -6.79 -26.36 40.60
C ARG A 31 -8.17 -26.70 40.05
N ARG A 32 -8.94 -25.70 39.57
CA ARG A 32 -10.20 -25.93 38.84
C ARG A 32 -10.01 -26.87 37.66
N LEU A 33 -8.98 -26.66 36.84
CA LEU A 33 -8.70 -27.52 35.69
C LEU A 33 -8.39 -28.98 36.09
N LEU A 34 -7.66 -29.20 37.19
CA LEU A 34 -7.45 -30.55 37.73
C LEU A 34 -8.73 -31.18 38.29
N SER A 35 -9.68 -30.38 38.81
CA SER A 35 -10.99 -30.89 39.26
C SER A 35 -11.96 -31.22 38.10
N THR A 36 -11.69 -30.74 36.89
CA THR A 36 -12.51 -31.02 35.68
C THR A 36 -12.07 -32.26 34.90
N ILE A 37 -11.07 -33.00 35.37
CA ILE A 37 -10.60 -34.25 34.75
C ILE A 37 -10.67 -35.41 35.76
N ALA A 38 -10.68 -36.64 35.26
CA ALA A 38 -10.67 -37.83 36.11
C ALA A 38 -9.41 -37.87 37.00
N GLU A 39 -9.56 -38.38 38.24
CA GLU A 39 -8.50 -38.46 39.24
C GLU A 39 -7.23 -39.11 38.70
N GLU A 40 -7.38 -40.26 38.03
CA GLU A 40 -6.28 -41.02 37.42
C GLU A 40 -5.49 -40.16 36.41
N SER A 41 -6.18 -39.34 35.61
CA SER A 41 -5.56 -38.41 34.65
C SER A 41 -4.86 -37.24 35.35
N ALA A 42 -5.44 -36.70 36.43
CA ALA A 42 -4.78 -35.69 37.25
C ALA A 42 -3.50 -36.23 37.90
N ILE A 43 -3.54 -37.44 38.45
CA ILE A 43 -2.39 -38.17 39.01
C ILE A 43 -1.33 -38.43 37.93
N GLU A 44 -1.73 -38.88 36.74
CA GLU A 44 -0.80 -39.15 35.63
C GLU A 44 -0.09 -37.88 35.14
N ILE A 45 -0.83 -36.76 34.99
CA ILE A 45 -0.27 -35.45 34.64
C ILE A 45 0.70 -34.96 35.73
N LEU A 46 0.32 -35.04 37.00
CA LEU A 46 1.17 -34.59 38.11
C LEU A 46 2.46 -35.45 38.21
N ASN A 47 2.40 -36.75 37.96
CA ASN A 47 3.60 -37.60 37.88
C ASN A 47 4.49 -37.26 36.68
N LYS A 48 3.93 -36.97 35.50
CA LYS A 48 4.72 -36.47 34.34
C LYS A 48 5.40 -35.13 34.66
N ILE A 49 4.73 -34.25 35.41
CA ILE A 49 5.33 -32.99 35.88
C ILE A 49 6.40 -33.24 36.95
N SER A 50 6.20 -34.17 37.90
CA SER A 50 7.18 -34.49 38.95
C SER A 50 8.50 -35.05 38.39
N LEU A 51 8.43 -35.82 37.30
CA LEU A 51 9.59 -36.32 36.56
C LEU A 51 10.32 -35.25 35.73
N SER A 52 9.73 -34.07 35.53
CA SER A 52 10.32 -33.01 34.69
C SER A 52 11.48 -32.29 35.40
N SER A 53 12.53 -31.97 34.64
CA SER A 53 13.80 -31.43 35.16
C SER A 53 13.79 -29.93 35.47
N ASN A 54 12.83 -29.15 34.97
CA ASN A 54 12.73 -27.72 35.23
C ASN A 54 11.25 -27.28 35.23
N ILE A 55 10.77 -26.69 36.34
CA ILE A 55 9.41 -26.17 36.47
C ILE A 55 9.52 -24.72 36.95
N ARG A 56 9.30 -23.74 36.06
CA ARG A 56 9.36 -22.30 36.42
C ARG A 56 8.03 -21.70 36.88
N ASN A 57 6.91 -22.38 36.62
CA ASN A 57 5.59 -22.01 37.09
C ASN A 57 4.68 -23.25 37.01
N PHE A 58 4.17 -23.70 38.16
CA PHE A 58 3.48 -24.99 38.26
C PHE A 58 2.10 -24.96 37.59
N SER A 59 1.28 -23.93 37.88
CA SER A 59 -0.02 -23.70 37.24
C SER A 59 0.03 -23.79 35.71
N ARG A 60 0.95 -23.03 35.09
CA ARG A 60 1.07 -22.96 33.64
C ARG A 60 1.48 -24.29 33.01
N TYR A 61 2.23 -25.12 33.74
CA TYR A 61 2.60 -26.44 33.26
C TYR A 61 1.43 -27.43 33.34
N ILE A 62 0.61 -27.37 34.40
CA ILE A 62 -0.66 -28.09 34.49
C ILE A 62 -1.58 -27.71 33.31
N PHE A 63 -1.79 -26.40 33.07
CA PHE A 63 -2.56 -25.91 31.92
C PHE A 63 -2.02 -26.44 30.58
N PHE A 64 -0.71 -26.51 30.39
CA PHE A 64 -0.11 -27.07 29.16
C PHE A 64 -0.35 -28.58 29.03
N MET A 65 -0.16 -29.35 30.10
CA MET A 65 -0.26 -30.81 30.08
C MET A 65 -1.70 -31.30 29.86
N VAL A 66 -2.68 -30.70 30.54
CA VAL A 66 -4.11 -31.04 30.36
C VAL A 66 -4.55 -30.74 28.92
N ASN A 67 -4.24 -29.54 28.41
CA ASN A 67 -4.59 -29.18 27.03
C ASN A 67 -3.91 -30.08 25.98
N LYS A 68 -2.66 -30.50 26.24
CA LYS A 68 -1.95 -31.45 25.39
C LYS A 68 -2.66 -32.82 25.36
N GLN A 69 -3.10 -33.33 26.51
CA GLN A 69 -3.80 -34.61 26.59
C GLN A 69 -5.16 -34.56 25.89
N ASN A 70 -5.93 -33.47 26.08
CA ASN A 70 -7.19 -33.24 25.37
C ASN A 70 -6.99 -33.18 23.84
N SER A 71 -5.95 -32.48 23.36
CA SER A 71 -5.59 -32.44 21.94
C SER A 71 -5.08 -33.77 21.35
N SER A 72 -4.79 -34.77 22.20
CA SER A 72 -4.36 -36.10 21.77
C SER A 72 -5.55 -37.06 21.60
N GLN A 73 -6.64 -36.88 22.35
CA GLN A 73 -7.82 -37.75 22.28
C GLN A 73 -8.76 -37.41 21.11
N SER A 74 -8.71 -36.19 20.57
CA SER A 74 -9.54 -35.77 19.43
C SER A 74 -9.19 -36.40 18.07
N ASN A 75 -8.17 -37.28 18.01
CA ASN A 75 -7.58 -37.79 16.76
C ASN A 75 -7.67 -39.33 16.59
N GLY A 76 -8.58 -40.04 17.27
CA GLY A 76 -8.53 -41.52 17.26
C GLY A 76 -9.82 -42.32 17.55
N VAL A 77 -10.76 -42.34 16.60
CA VAL A 77 -11.80 -43.41 16.44
C VAL A 77 -12.17 -43.46 14.95
N LEU A 78 -12.42 -44.58 14.25
CA LEU A 78 -12.61 -46.00 14.61
C LEU A 78 -11.70 -46.94 13.77
N SER A 79 -11.36 -48.11 14.30
CA SER A 79 -11.44 -49.39 13.55
C SER A 79 -11.44 -50.57 14.53
N GLN A 80 -12.52 -51.36 14.56
CA GLN A 80 -12.61 -52.55 15.40
C GLN A 80 -12.00 -53.76 14.68
N LYS A 81 -11.29 -54.63 15.42
CA LYS A 81 -11.10 -56.04 15.05
C LYS A 81 -11.33 -56.94 16.27
N ARG A 82 -11.95 -58.11 16.02
CA ARG A 82 -12.22 -59.15 17.01
C ARG A 82 -10.97 -60.03 17.28
N PRO A 83 -10.90 -60.74 18.41
CA PRO A 83 -9.67 -61.35 18.90
C PRO A 83 -9.34 -62.72 18.28
N GLY A 84 -8.07 -63.10 18.36
CA GLY A 84 -7.54 -64.44 18.09
C GLY A 84 -6.15 -64.58 18.72
N SER A 85 -5.85 -65.73 19.32
CA SER A 85 -4.62 -66.05 20.06
C SER A 85 -3.84 -67.19 19.36
N PRO A 86 -2.79 -67.78 19.96
CA PRO A 86 -1.42 -67.25 20.08
C PRO A 86 -0.38 -68.16 19.37
N LEU A 87 0.92 -68.00 19.70
CA LEU A 87 2.08 -68.85 19.33
C LEU A 87 2.59 -68.73 17.86
N SER A 88 3.83 -69.10 17.49
CA SER A 88 5.17 -68.93 18.11
C SER A 88 6.28 -69.45 17.17
N GLY A 89 7.46 -68.79 17.10
CA GLY A 89 8.68 -69.32 16.44
C GLY A 89 9.48 -68.24 15.69
N VAL A 90 10.65 -67.80 16.18
CA VAL A 90 12.01 -68.35 15.93
C VAL A 90 12.45 -68.12 14.47
N THR A 91 13.54 -67.40 14.13
CA THR A 91 14.76 -66.99 14.87
C THR A 91 15.02 -65.46 14.65
N SER A 92 16.11 -64.75 15.02
CA SER A 92 17.47 -65.13 15.45
C SER A 92 18.22 -64.10 16.33
N GLN A 93 19.39 -64.58 16.78
CA GLN A 93 20.64 -63.97 17.25
C GLN A 93 21.10 -62.70 16.49
N LYS A 94 21.92 -61.75 17.00
CA LYS A 94 22.75 -61.52 18.23
C LYS A 94 23.18 -60.02 18.24
N TYR A 95 23.82 -59.35 19.21
CA TYR A 95 24.30 -59.61 20.59
C TYR A 95 24.39 -58.25 21.36
N ALA A 96 24.97 -58.18 22.57
CA ALA A 96 25.18 -56.92 23.33
C ALA A 96 26.34 -56.99 24.38
N CYS A 97 26.58 -55.88 25.11
CA CYS A 97 27.56 -55.67 26.21
C CYS A 97 29.04 -55.59 25.75
N TYR A 98 30.00 -55.01 26.48
CA TYR A 98 30.25 -54.79 27.94
C TYR A 98 31.04 -53.46 28.16
N GLU A 99 31.11 -52.75 29.30
CA GLU A 99 30.34 -52.70 30.58
C GLU A 99 30.66 -51.37 31.34
N SER A 100 30.64 -51.34 32.68
CA SER A 100 31.04 -50.26 33.61
C SER A 100 31.62 -50.89 34.90
N PRO A 101 32.39 -50.20 35.77
CA PRO A 101 31.84 -49.97 37.13
C PRO A 101 32.41 -48.77 37.97
N ASN A 102 31.74 -48.53 39.11
CA ASN A 102 32.23 -47.93 40.38
C ASN A 102 32.53 -46.42 40.49
N SER A 103 32.45 -45.77 41.67
CA SER A 103 31.59 -45.97 42.88
C SER A 103 31.71 -44.81 43.89
N LYS A 104 30.72 -44.67 44.80
CA LYS A 104 30.74 -44.00 46.14
C LYS A 104 30.72 -42.45 46.29
N GLN A 105 29.69 -42.02 47.04
CA GLN A 105 29.67 -41.07 48.19
C GLN A 105 30.09 -39.59 47.97
N LEU A 106 29.18 -38.61 48.13
CA LEU A 106 28.58 -38.03 49.36
C LEU A 106 29.49 -37.08 50.16
N VAL A 107 29.15 -35.78 50.20
CA VAL A 107 28.93 -34.96 51.44
C VAL A 107 28.50 -33.51 51.11
N LEU A 108 27.41 -33.09 51.77
CA LEU A 108 26.91 -31.76 52.20
C LEU A 108 27.31 -30.42 51.52
N SER A 109 26.27 -29.60 51.28
CA SER A 109 26.23 -28.11 51.23
C SER A 109 26.48 -27.47 52.64
N PRO A 110 26.57 -26.12 52.86
CA PRO A 110 25.59 -25.10 52.43
C PRO A 110 26.04 -23.63 52.19
N CYS A 111 25.06 -22.84 51.75
CA CYS A 111 24.77 -21.39 51.89
C CYS A 111 25.77 -20.32 52.38
N SER A 112 25.60 -19.11 51.79
CA SER A 112 25.82 -17.74 52.34
C SER A 112 25.20 -17.55 53.75
N PRO A 113 25.51 -16.51 54.59
CA PRO A 113 25.70 -15.09 54.19
C PRO A 113 26.56 -14.11 55.08
N TYR A 114 26.60 -12.83 54.66
CA TYR A 114 26.77 -11.56 55.43
C TYR A 114 28.11 -11.08 56.08
N ASN A 115 28.45 -9.83 55.73
CA ASN A 115 28.93 -8.69 56.56
C ASN A 115 30.40 -8.47 57.03
N CYS A 116 30.98 -7.39 56.45
CA CYS A 116 31.59 -6.21 57.11
C CYS A 116 33.00 -6.20 57.76
N LYS A 117 33.76 -5.14 57.36
CA LYS A 117 34.94 -4.51 58.00
C LYS A 117 36.25 -5.33 57.90
N THR A 118 37.45 -4.72 57.89
CA THR A 118 37.88 -3.43 58.49
C THR A 118 38.92 -2.66 57.63
N ILE A 119 39.13 -1.37 57.90
CA ILE A 119 40.16 -0.47 57.32
C ILE A 119 40.94 0.18 58.48
N PRO A 120 42.27 0.36 58.38
CA PRO A 120 42.85 1.72 58.23
C PRO A 120 44.04 1.74 57.23
N GLU A 121 44.59 2.87 56.78
CA GLU A 121 44.29 4.30 57.01
C GLU A 121 44.24 5.07 55.65
N TYR A 122 44.82 6.25 55.31
CA TYR A 122 45.66 7.30 55.95
C TYR A 122 45.24 8.70 55.42
N TYR A 123 45.78 9.78 56.02
CA TYR A 123 45.45 11.21 55.76
C TYR A 123 46.42 11.93 54.79
N PRO A 124 46.22 13.23 54.41
CA PRO A 124 45.13 14.21 54.71
C PRO A 124 44.36 14.72 53.44
N CYS A 125 43.13 15.26 53.45
CA CYS A 125 42.47 16.36 54.22
C CYS A 125 42.93 17.79 53.84
N GLN A 126 42.08 18.85 53.78
CA GLN A 126 40.61 19.04 53.98
C GLN A 126 40.17 20.37 53.26
N LYS A 127 38.92 20.89 53.22
CA LYS A 127 37.84 20.88 54.24
C LYS A 127 36.39 20.79 53.69
N GLN A 128 35.51 21.76 54.00
CA GLN A 128 34.04 21.63 54.15
C GLN A 128 33.34 23.02 54.03
N VAL A 129 32.01 23.26 53.98
CA VAL A 129 30.72 22.61 53.58
C VAL A 129 29.63 23.69 53.76
N SER A 130 28.56 23.77 52.94
CA SER A 130 27.28 24.45 53.33
C SER A 130 26.06 24.12 52.46
N PHE A 131 24.86 24.38 52.99
CA PHE A 131 23.51 24.09 52.46
C PHE A 131 22.52 25.21 52.89
N VAL A 132 21.32 25.27 52.28
CA VAL A 132 20.07 25.95 52.75
C VAL A 132 19.79 27.45 52.40
N ASN A 133 18.65 27.65 51.70
CA ASN A 133 17.71 28.79 51.64
C ASN A 133 17.95 30.10 50.80
N PRO A 134 16.85 30.79 50.36
CA PRO A 134 16.87 31.83 49.32
C PRO A 134 16.63 33.27 49.85
N PRO A 135 16.71 34.33 48.99
CA PRO A 135 15.45 34.92 48.48
C PRO A 135 15.48 35.65 47.11
N LYS A 136 14.28 35.84 46.53
CA LYS A 136 13.75 37.02 45.80
C LYS A 136 14.56 37.71 44.66
N THR A 137 13.89 37.78 43.49
CA THR A 137 13.83 38.94 42.53
C THR A 137 15.10 39.34 41.75
N PHE A 138 15.07 40.10 40.64
CA PHE A 138 13.99 40.85 39.97
C PHE A 138 13.88 40.56 38.45
N THR A 139 12.91 41.20 37.78
CA THR A 139 12.46 40.99 36.38
C THR A 139 13.35 41.61 35.29
N PRO A 140 13.26 41.11 34.03
CA PRO A 140 13.90 41.75 32.86
C PRO A 140 13.08 42.92 32.29
N VAL A 141 13.73 44.06 32.02
CA VAL A 141 13.18 45.29 31.42
C VAL A 141 14.35 46.06 30.77
N SER A 142 14.26 46.78 29.64
CA SER A 142 13.48 46.67 28.39
C SER A 142 14.08 47.65 27.36
N CYS A 143 13.56 47.68 26.12
CA CYS A 143 13.80 48.71 25.09
C CYS A 143 15.23 48.71 24.44
N VAL A 144 15.49 48.96 23.14
CA VAL A 144 14.84 49.72 22.04
C VAL A 144 15.06 51.25 22.18
N PRO A 145 15.45 52.05 21.15
CA PRO A 145 15.88 51.75 19.76
C PRO A 145 17.13 52.54 19.22
N LYS A 146 17.51 52.25 17.95
CA LYS A 146 18.00 53.19 16.88
C LYS A 146 19.43 53.84 16.90
N ARG A 147 20.05 53.77 15.70
CA ARG A 147 20.82 54.79 14.92
C ARG A 147 22.33 55.06 15.12
N LEU A 148 23.10 54.66 14.08
CA LEU A 148 23.99 55.45 13.19
C LEU A 148 25.39 55.97 13.65
N THR A 149 26.22 56.28 12.61
CA THR A 149 27.46 57.11 12.57
C THR A 149 28.79 56.44 13.04
N PHE A 150 30.00 56.69 12.48
CA PHE A 150 30.47 57.21 11.15
C PHE A 150 32.00 56.97 10.97
N SER A 151 32.52 56.92 9.72
CA SER A 151 33.93 57.27 9.29
C SER A 151 35.09 56.36 9.79
N SER A 152 36.36 56.34 9.29
CA SER A 152 37.11 56.75 8.05
C SER A 152 38.59 56.26 8.20
N VAL A 153 39.62 56.39 7.32
CA VAL A 153 39.95 57.08 6.04
C VAL A 153 41.06 56.29 5.28
N CYS A 154 41.47 56.74 4.06
CA CYS A 154 42.76 56.45 3.35
C CYS A 154 43.02 55.01 2.83
N GLY A 155 44.00 54.77 1.93
CA GLY A 155 44.82 55.68 1.10
C GLY A 155 46.15 55.08 0.56
N ALA A 156 46.71 55.69 -0.51
CA ALA A 156 48.01 55.46 -1.19
C ALA A 156 48.30 54.08 -1.86
N ASP A 157 48.84 53.96 -3.08
CA ASP A 157 49.10 54.90 -4.21
C ASP A 157 49.23 54.11 -5.56
N ASP A 158 48.98 54.78 -6.69
CA ASP A 158 49.47 54.54 -8.09
C ASP A 158 49.37 53.15 -8.81
N ALA A 159 49.15 53.05 -10.14
CA ALA A 159 48.79 54.04 -11.17
C ALA A 159 48.23 53.37 -12.47
N HIS A 160 47.37 54.11 -13.21
CA HIS A 160 46.99 54.03 -14.64
C HIS A 160 46.64 52.66 -15.33
N ASN A 161 45.68 52.58 -16.27
CA ASN A 161 44.99 53.63 -17.01
C ASN A 161 43.56 53.23 -17.47
N ASN A 162 42.63 54.20 -17.39
CA ASN A 162 41.39 54.42 -18.17
C ASN A 162 40.78 53.22 -18.95
N SER A 163 39.51 52.83 -18.77
CA SER A 163 38.35 53.50 -18.12
C SER A 163 37.21 52.45 -17.88
N ASN A 164 35.98 52.73 -17.41
CA ASN A 164 35.24 53.98 -17.26
C ASN A 164 34.17 53.96 -16.14
N ILE A 165 33.50 55.10 -15.96
CA ILE A 165 32.41 55.45 -15.04
C ILE A 165 31.11 54.67 -15.37
N SER A 166 30.26 54.11 -14.48
CA SER A 166 30.05 54.11 -13.01
C SER A 166 28.83 54.92 -12.49
N GLN A 167 27.87 54.18 -11.88
CA GLN A 167 26.91 54.55 -10.80
C GLN A 167 25.90 55.72 -11.08
N GLN A 168 24.57 55.61 -10.83
CA GLN A 168 23.80 55.32 -9.59
C GLN A 168 24.00 56.40 -8.48
N PRO A 169 23.03 56.68 -7.56
CA PRO A 169 21.97 55.78 -7.03
C PRO A 169 20.60 56.46 -6.65
N ILE A 170 19.79 55.77 -5.82
CA ILE A 170 18.88 56.27 -4.74
C ILE A 170 17.33 56.08 -4.86
N ALA A 171 16.80 55.48 -3.76
CA ALA A 171 15.45 55.54 -3.17
C ALA A 171 14.24 54.81 -3.79
N THR A 172 13.48 54.18 -2.86
CA THR A 172 12.10 53.70 -2.98
C THR A 172 11.25 54.33 -1.87
N GLN A 173 9.95 53.98 -1.79
CA GLN A 173 8.88 54.51 -0.91
C GLN A 173 8.11 55.73 -1.52
N ASN A 174 6.77 55.83 -1.41
CA ASN A 174 5.82 54.96 -0.70
C ASN A 174 4.34 55.06 -1.17
N VAL A 175 3.58 54.00 -0.87
CA VAL A 175 2.14 54.00 -0.44
C VAL A 175 0.99 54.21 -1.44
N SER A 176 -0.08 53.43 -1.17
CA SER A 176 -1.50 53.55 -1.57
C SER A 176 -1.94 53.16 -2.99
N TYR A 177 -2.70 52.06 -3.06
CA TYR A 177 -3.72 51.81 -4.07
C TYR A 177 -5.08 52.29 -3.55
N ARG A 178 -5.93 52.81 -4.45
CA ARG A 178 -7.33 53.17 -4.14
C ARG A 178 -8.23 52.80 -5.33
N PHE A 179 -9.37 52.18 -5.05
CA PHE A 179 -10.31 51.68 -6.07
C PHE A 179 -11.10 52.79 -6.76
N VAL A 180 -11.03 52.84 -8.09
CA VAL A 180 -12.07 53.19 -9.10
C VAL A 180 -11.64 52.42 -10.37
N GLY A 181 -12.46 51.79 -11.22
CA GLY A 181 -13.92 51.86 -11.43
C GLY A 181 -14.22 52.39 -12.85
N VAL A 182 -15.36 52.02 -13.45
CA VAL A 182 -15.76 52.32 -14.85
C VAL A 182 -14.95 51.50 -15.90
N GLY A 183 -15.53 50.99 -17.00
CA GLY A 183 -16.94 50.94 -17.39
C GLY A 183 -17.15 50.36 -18.80
N GLN A 184 -18.40 50.02 -19.15
CA GLN A 184 -18.75 49.47 -20.47
C GLN A 184 -18.90 50.54 -21.55
N THR A 185 -18.46 50.26 -22.78
CA THR A 185 -19.03 50.81 -24.02
C THR A 185 -19.04 49.76 -25.13
N GLN A 186 -20.12 49.73 -25.91
CA GLN A 186 -20.35 48.79 -27.01
C GLN A 186 -19.95 49.40 -28.38
N HIS A 187 -20.27 48.66 -29.45
CA HIS A 187 -20.68 49.17 -30.78
C HIS A 187 -19.67 49.34 -31.95
N THR A 188 -19.48 48.21 -32.65
CA THR A 188 -19.83 48.00 -34.09
C THR A 188 -18.94 48.49 -35.27
N LEU A 189 -19.22 47.84 -36.42
CA LEU A 189 -18.91 48.14 -37.83
C LEU A 189 -17.61 47.59 -38.47
N SER A 190 -17.82 46.57 -39.31
CA SER A 190 -17.02 46.29 -40.53
C SER A 190 -17.41 47.29 -41.64
N PRO A 191 -16.64 47.42 -42.75
CA PRO A 191 -16.98 46.61 -43.94
C PRO A 191 -15.84 46.22 -44.92
N CYS A 192 -16.03 45.05 -45.53
CA CYS A 192 -15.80 44.65 -46.94
C CYS A 192 -14.72 45.32 -47.84
N SER A 193 -13.85 44.48 -48.44
CA SER A 193 -13.42 44.46 -49.87
C SER A 193 -12.09 43.66 -50.04
N THR A 194 -11.63 43.21 -51.21
CA THR A 194 -12.11 42.15 -52.14
C THR A 194 -11.06 41.94 -53.25
N SER A 195 -10.70 40.68 -53.54
CA SER A 195 -10.37 40.14 -54.89
C SER A 195 -8.92 40.12 -55.45
N LYS A 196 -8.69 39.09 -56.30
CA LYS A 196 -7.57 38.78 -57.23
C LYS A 196 -6.19 38.46 -56.61
N ARG A 197 -5.47 37.36 -56.93
CA ARG A 197 -5.42 36.33 -58.01
C ARG A 197 -4.64 36.71 -59.29
N ALA A 198 -3.38 36.29 -59.39
CA ALA A 198 -2.74 35.72 -60.60
C ALA A 198 -1.35 35.10 -60.30
N SER A 199 -1.02 33.99 -60.97
CA SER A 199 0.36 33.47 -61.18
C SER A 199 0.84 33.88 -62.59
N PRO A 200 2.09 33.59 -63.05
CA PRO A 200 2.32 32.30 -63.76
C PRO A 200 3.79 31.76 -63.83
N THR A 201 3.93 30.57 -64.48
CA THR A 201 5.12 30.01 -65.22
C THR A 201 6.42 29.70 -64.44
N TYR A 202 6.91 28.44 -64.36
CA TYR A 202 7.52 27.56 -65.40
C TYR A 202 8.90 28.06 -65.89
N VAL A 203 9.93 27.24 -66.18
CA VAL A 203 10.11 25.76 -66.41
C VAL A 203 11.49 25.32 -65.81
N SER A 204 12.00 24.07 -65.79
CA SER A 204 11.57 22.70 -66.24
C SER A 204 12.01 21.63 -65.18
N GLU A 205 12.66 20.45 -65.33
CA GLU A 205 13.26 19.63 -66.43
C GLU A 205 13.40 18.13 -66.02
N PHE A 206 14.02 17.26 -66.85
CA PHE A 206 14.04 15.77 -66.79
C PHE A 206 15.44 15.18 -67.13
N PRO A 207 15.80 13.88 -66.86
CA PRO A 207 15.19 12.69 -67.50
C PRO A 207 15.15 11.31 -66.76
N PHE A 208 14.09 10.54 -67.06
CA PHE A 208 14.00 9.07 -67.33
C PHE A 208 14.61 8.01 -66.34
N ALA A 209 14.04 6.80 -66.20
CA ALA A 209 13.31 6.03 -67.23
C ALA A 209 12.04 5.25 -66.79
N THR A 210 12.11 3.92 -66.68
CA THR A 210 11.04 2.95 -67.06
C THR A 210 11.29 1.58 -66.40
N GLN A 211 10.39 0.59 -66.24
CA GLN A 211 8.93 0.32 -66.44
C GLN A 211 8.66 -1.02 -65.67
N ASN A 212 7.48 -1.61 -65.43
CA ASN A 212 6.05 -1.38 -65.72
C ASN A 212 5.21 -2.16 -64.67
N GLY A 213 3.88 -2.12 -64.59
CA GLY A 213 2.88 -1.29 -65.28
C GLY A 213 1.46 -1.87 -65.17
N SER A 214 0.45 -0.99 -65.00
CA SER A 214 -1.01 -1.19 -65.24
C SER A 214 -1.79 -2.31 -64.51
N GLN A 215 -3.08 -2.21 -64.19
CA GLN A 215 -4.10 -1.13 -64.13
C GLN A 215 -5.22 -1.63 -63.15
N VAL A 216 -5.97 -0.89 -62.30
CA VAL A 216 -6.49 0.50 -62.25
C VAL A 216 -7.75 0.69 -63.13
N PRO A 217 -8.87 1.32 -62.67
CA PRO A 217 -9.43 1.50 -61.30
C PRO A 217 -11.01 1.51 -61.24
N GLN A 218 -11.60 2.39 -60.39
CA GLN A 218 -13.00 2.95 -60.38
C GLN A 218 -14.02 2.34 -59.38
N GLN A 219 -14.90 3.09 -58.69
CA GLN A 219 -15.10 4.56 -58.64
C GLN A 219 -15.71 5.10 -57.31
N HIS A 220 -15.89 6.44 -57.25
CA HIS A 220 -16.49 7.28 -56.19
C HIS A 220 -17.98 6.91 -55.88
N THR A 221 -18.66 7.36 -54.80
CA THR A 221 -19.04 8.77 -54.50
C THR A 221 -19.61 8.96 -53.07
N LEU A 222 -19.81 10.21 -52.65
CA LEU A 222 -20.18 10.69 -51.30
C LEU A 222 -21.71 10.86 -51.07
N LEU A 223 -22.19 10.55 -49.84
CA LEU A 223 -23.20 11.30 -49.03
C LEU A 223 -24.62 11.56 -49.63
N PRO A 224 -25.61 12.14 -48.90
CA PRO A 224 -25.88 12.26 -47.43
C PRO A 224 -27.35 11.90 -47.05
N SER A 225 -27.78 12.32 -45.84
CA SER A 225 -29.10 12.92 -45.51
C SER A 225 -30.12 12.13 -44.65
N GLN A 226 -31.18 12.81 -44.21
CA GLN A 226 -31.91 12.55 -42.96
C GLN A 226 -33.44 12.34 -43.15
N SER A 227 -34.06 11.66 -42.17
CA SER A 227 -35.31 12.05 -41.46
C SER A 227 -36.72 11.54 -41.85
N PHE A 228 -37.55 11.46 -40.79
CA PHE A 228 -39.01 11.58 -40.64
C PHE A 228 -40.02 10.47 -41.08
N GLY A 229 -41.05 10.29 -40.23
CA GLY A 229 -42.35 9.64 -40.50
C GLY A 229 -42.47 8.16 -40.07
N GLY A 230 -43.57 7.66 -39.48
CA GLY A 230 -44.74 8.31 -38.85
C GLY A 230 -46.11 7.67 -39.17
N ALA A 231 -46.88 7.31 -38.12
CA ALA A 231 -48.33 6.93 -38.13
C ALA A 231 -48.73 5.59 -38.80
N THR A 232 -49.89 4.93 -38.54
CA THR A 232 -50.73 4.66 -37.33
C THR A 232 -51.81 3.61 -37.66
N LEU A 233 -52.23 2.75 -36.68
CA LEU A 233 -53.52 2.00 -36.57
C LEU A 233 -53.90 0.98 -37.69
N GLY A 234 -54.57 -0.16 -37.43
CA GLY A 234 -54.97 -0.83 -36.18
C GLY A 234 -55.96 -2.03 -36.41
N ASN A 235 -56.29 -2.75 -35.31
CA ASN A 235 -57.44 -3.68 -35.09
C ASN A 235 -57.52 -5.12 -35.67
N VAL A 236 -57.74 -6.10 -34.74
CA VAL A 236 -58.74 -7.23 -34.75
C VAL A 236 -58.55 -8.40 -35.75
N ASP A 237 -58.75 -9.70 -35.45
CA ASP A 237 -58.82 -10.57 -34.23
C ASP A 237 -58.99 -12.07 -34.71
N VAL A 238 -58.86 -13.09 -33.84
CA VAL A 238 -59.22 -14.54 -34.02
C VAL A 238 -58.39 -15.35 -35.06
N GLY A 239 -58.08 -16.65 -34.93
CA GLY A 239 -58.17 -17.62 -33.82
C GLY A 239 -58.26 -19.11 -34.25
N CYS A 240 -57.44 -20.00 -33.62
CA CYS A 240 -57.52 -21.50 -33.52
C CYS A 240 -57.66 -22.44 -34.74
N GLY A 241 -56.99 -23.62 -34.67
CA GLY A 241 -57.20 -24.81 -35.53
C GLY A 241 -56.18 -25.95 -35.28
N ALA A 242 -56.58 -27.24 -35.34
CA ALA A 242 -55.72 -28.39 -34.99
C ALA A 242 -56.17 -29.76 -35.59
N MET A 243 -55.33 -30.81 -35.39
CA MET A 243 -55.49 -32.27 -35.71
C MET A 243 -55.21 -32.68 -37.19
N VAL A 244 -54.45 -33.75 -37.57
CA VAL A 244 -54.26 -35.18 -37.12
C VAL A 244 -55.33 -36.13 -37.70
N PRO A 245 -55.11 -37.43 -38.09
CA PRO A 245 -53.91 -38.32 -38.18
C PRO A 245 -53.71 -39.08 -39.55
N ASN A 246 -52.61 -39.88 -39.71
CA ASN A 246 -52.66 -41.37 -39.87
C ASN A 246 -51.30 -42.08 -40.20
N ARG A 247 -51.27 -43.42 -40.04
CA ARG A 247 -50.14 -44.35 -40.30
C ARG A 247 -50.33 -45.18 -41.59
N VAL A 248 -49.26 -45.81 -42.11
CA VAL A 248 -49.11 -47.29 -42.30
C VAL A 248 -47.63 -47.67 -42.59
N ASP A 249 -47.10 -48.54 -41.72
CA ASP A 249 -46.07 -49.60 -41.80
C ASP A 249 -44.83 -49.64 -42.76
N ASN A 250 -43.65 -49.78 -42.11
CA ASN A 250 -42.56 -50.76 -42.31
C ASN A 250 -41.81 -50.95 -43.67
N ALA A 251 -40.46 -50.80 -43.62
CA ALA A 251 -39.51 -51.91 -43.87
C ALA A 251 -38.03 -51.61 -43.43
N THR A 252 -37.42 -52.58 -42.74
CA THR A 252 -35.96 -52.88 -42.59
C THR A 252 -34.87 -51.81 -42.29
N ARG A 253 -34.42 -51.82 -41.03
CA ARG A 253 -33.08 -51.53 -40.48
C ARG A 253 -31.89 -51.19 -41.42
N VAL A 254 -31.29 -50.02 -41.18
CA VAL A 254 -29.86 -49.87 -40.79
C VAL A 254 -29.82 -48.82 -39.66
N ASN A 255 -28.95 -48.97 -38.64
CA ASN A 255 -28.85 -48.01 -37.54
C ASN A 255 -28.04 -46.75 -37.94
N PRO A 256 -28.60 -45.53 -37.87
CA PRO A 256 -27.83 -44.29 -37.89
C PRO A 256 -27.37 -43.94 -36.47
N MET A 257 -26.22 -43.27 -36.33
CA MET A 257 -25.86 -42.59 -35.09
C MET A 257 -26.81 -41.41 -34.85
N THR A 258 -27.49 -41.37 -33.71
CA THR A 258 -28.28 -40.20 -33.31
C THR A 258 -27.36 -39.03 -32.94
N GLN A 259 -27.60 -37.86 -33.55
CA GLN A 259 -27.05 -36.60 -33.08
C GLN A 259 -27.60 -36.31 -31.67
N ASN A 260 -26.75 -36.38 -30.64
CA ASN A 260 -27.17 -36.01 -29.30
C ASN A 260 -27.23 -34.48 -29.18
N GLN A 261 -28.44 -33.94 -28.99
CA GLN A 261 -28.63 -32.61 -28.43
C GLN A 261 -28.23 -32.66 -26.95
N SER A 262 -27.06 -32.14 -26.59
CA SER A 262 -26.54 -32.22 -25.21
C SER A 262 -25.80 -30.97 -24.72
N ASP A 263 -26.30 -29.78 -25.05
CA ASP A 263 -25.72 -28.48 -24.64
C ASP A 263 -26.67 -27.57 -23.82
N ILE A 264 -27.84 -28.08 -23.37
CA ILE A 264 -28.79 -27.31 -22.55
C ILE A 264 -29.28 -28.11 -21.33
N ALA A 265 -28.37 -28.51 -20.43
CA ALA A 265 -28.71 -28.98 -19.08
C ALA A 265 -27.50 -29.02 -18.11
N SER A 266 -27.14 -27.89 -17.50
CA SER A 266 -26.21 -27.85 -16.35
C SER A 266 -26.63 -26.82 -15.28
N SER A 267 -27.91 -26.85 -14.93
CA SER A 267 -28.46 -26.04 -13.84
C SER A 267 -27.82 -26.41 -12.49
N LEU A 268 -26.92 -25.55 -11.99
CA LEU A 268 -26.53 -25.53 -10.59
C LEU A 268 -27.80 -25.42 -9.72
N PRO A 269 -28.07 -26.35 -8.79
CA PRO A 269 -29.27 -26.31 -7.98
C PRO A 269 -29.21 -25.14 -6.99
N ILE A 270 -29.97 -24.08 -7.26
CA ILE A 270 -30.09 -22.92 -6.38
C ILE A 270 -30.94 -23.31 -5.16
N SER A 271 -30.45 -23.06 -3.95
CA SER A 271 -31.27 -23.24 -2.74
C SER A 271 -32.39 -22.20 -2.67
N TYR A 272 -33.53 -22.58 -2.07
CA TYR A 272 -34.65 -21.66 -1.92
C TYR A 272 -34.29 -20.44 -1.05
N GLN A 273 -33.39 -20.61 -0.07
CA GLN A 273 -32.78 -19.51 0.67
C GLN A 273 -32.00 -18.54 -0.24
N SER A 274 -31.19 -19.07 -1.17
CA SER A 274 -30.43 -18.23 -2.13
C SER A 274 -31.34 -17.43 -3.06
N LEU A 275 -32.52 -17.96 -3.43
CA LEU A 275 -33.53 -17.22 -4.18
C LEU A 275 -34.18 -16.11 -3.35
N LEU A 276 -34.60 -16.41 -2.11
CA LEU A 276 -35.21 -15.43 -1.21
C LEU A 276 -34.27 -14.27 -0.86
N LEU A 277 -32.98 -14.55 -0.64
CA LEU A 277 -31.96 -13.54 -0.36
C LEU A 277 -31.52 -12.74 -1.60
N ALA A 278 -31.87 -13.17 -2.82
CA ALA A 278 -31.56 -12.43 -4.06
C ALA A 278 -32.43 -11.18 -4.25
N GLU A 279 -33.56 -11.06 -3.53
CA GLU A 279 -34.40 -9.84 -3.48
C GLU A 279 -33.85 -8.75 -2.53
N LEU A 280 -32.74 -9.03 -1.82
CA LEU A 280 -32.03 -8.04 -1.02
C LEU A 280 -31.06 -7.22 -1.88
N GLU A 281 -30.76 -6.02 -1.41
CA GLU A 281 -29.56 -5.32 -1.85
C GLU A 281 -28.31 -6.20 -1.63
N PHE A 282 -27.39 -6.21 -2.59
CA PHE A 282 -26.20 -7.07 -2.52
C PHE A 282 -25.35 -6.85 -1.26
N ARG A 283 -25.25 -5.61 -0.75
CA ARG A 283 -24.57 -5.29 0.52
C ARG A 283 -25.16 -6.07 1.70
N LYS A 284 -26.49 -6.22 1.75
CA LYS A 284 -27.21 -7.00 2.77
C LYS A 284 -27.04 -8.50 2.58
N MET A 285 -27.21 -9.00 1.36
CA MET A 285 -27.04 -10.42 1.06
C MET A 285 -25.61 -10.90 1.33
N PHE A 286 -24.59 -10.11 0.96
CA PHE A 286 -23.19 -10.40 1.24
C PHE A 286 -22.88 -10.48 2.75
N LEU A 287 -23.49 -9.61 3.59
CA LEU A 287 -23.34 -9.69 5.04
C LEU A 287 -23.87 -11.01 5.63
N VAL A 288 -24.98 -11.55 5.10
CA VAL A 288 -25.49 -12.87 5.52
C VAL A 288 -24.46 -13.96 5.21
N TYR A 289 -23.94 -14.01 3.98
CA TYR A 289 -22.88 -14.94 3.60
C TYR A 289 -21.57 -14.74 4.40
N SER A 290 -21.24 -13.50 4.78
CA SER A 290 -20.09 -13.19 5.62
C SER A 290 -20.26 -13.67 7.07
N TYR A 291 -21.48 -13.66 7.62
CA TYR A 291 -21.77 -14.00 9.01
C TYR A 291 -22.20 -15.46 9.23
N VAL A 292 -22.40 -16.23 8.16
CA VAL A 292 -22.43 -17.71 8.16
C VAL A 292 -21.01 -18.31 8.25
N GLY A 293 -19.96 -17.55 7.93
CA GLY A 293 -18.57 -17.94 8.15
C GLY A 293 -18.02 -18.90 7.07
N ARG A 294 -17.56 -20.09 7.47
CA ARG A 294 -17.05 -21.16 6.57
C ARG A 294 -18.07 -22.27 6.26
N ARG A 295 -19.31 -22.16 6.76
CA ARG A 295 -20.38 -23.15 6.54
C ARG A 295 -21.17 -22.80 5.26
N LYS A 296 -21.98 -23.74 4.74
CA LYS A 296 -22.92 -23.39 3.66
C LYS A 296 -24.07 -22.55 4.23
N LEU A 297 -24.74 -21.79 3.37
CA LEU A 297 -25.91 -21.00 3.76
C LEU A 297 -27.01 -21.93 4.30
N GLU A 298 -27.21 -23.06 3.62
CA GLU A 298 -28.27 -24.03 3.87
C GLU A 298 -28.08 -24.79 5.20
N ASP A 299 -26.84 -24.87 5.69
CA ASP A 299 -26.50 -25.53 6.96
C ASP A 299 -26.84 -24.65 8.19
N ILE A 300 -27.16 -23.36 7.99
CA ILE A 300 -27.24 -22.33 9.06
C ILE A 300 -28.47 -21.42 8.96
N VAL A 301 -28.94 -21.10 7.75
CA VAL A 301 -30.10 -20.25 7.51
C VAL A 301 -31.24 -21.13 7.02
N SER A 302 -32.30 -21.24 7.84
CA SER A 302 -33.51 -21.98 7.46
C SER A 302 -34.30 -21.25 6.37
N VAL A 303 -35.28 -21.93 5.77
CA VAL A 303 -36.20 -21.28 4.81
C VAL A 303 -37.01 -20.17 5.48
N GLN A 304 -37.49 -20.37 6.71
CA GLN A 304 -38.19 -19.32 7.46
C GLN A 304 -37.25 -18.14 7.75
N ASP A 305 -36.01 -18.42 8.16
CA ASP A 305 -35.03 -17.36 8.37
C ASP A 305 -34.78 -16.53 7.11
N ALA A 306 -34.72 -17.16 5.94
CA ALA A 306 -34.53 -16.45 4.68
C ALA A 306 -35.75 -15.56 4.32
N ILE A 307 -36.97 -15.96 4.70
CA ILE A 307 -38.18 -15.13 4.60
C ILE A 307 -38.10 -13.94 5.58
N ASP A 308 -37.72 -14.19 6.84
CA ASP A 308 -37.56 -13.15 7.85
C ASP A 308 -36.50 -12.12 7.41
N ILE A 309 -35.35 -12.57 6.91
CA ILE A 309 -34.26 -11.71 6.44
C ILE A 309 -34.70 -10.92 5.19
N LYS A 310 -35.42 -11.54 4.26
CA LYS A 310 -36.04 -10.86 3.11
C LYS A 310 -37.03 -9.77 3.54
N SER A 311 -37.76 -9.94 4.65
CA SER A 311 -38.65 -8.90 5.17
C SER A 311 -37.90 -7.63 5.61
N MET A 312 -36.66 -7.78 6.11
CA MET A 312 -35.79 -6.67 6.54
C MET A 312 -35.14 -5.87 5.36
N LYS A 313 -35.64 -6.05 4.13
CA LYS A 313 -35.07 -5.38 2.94
C LYS A 313 -35.11 -3.85 3.00
N THR A 314 -36.06 -3.26 3.72
CA THR A 314 -36.21 -1.79 3.89
C THR A 314 -35.46 -1.20 5.09
N GLU A 315 -34.88 -2.02 5.98
CA GLU A 315 -34.17 -1.52 7.16
C GLU A 315 -32.86 -0.79 6.82
N THR A 316 -32.30 0.00 7.74
CA THR A 316 -30.98 0.60 7.51
C THR A 316 -29.89 -0.48 7.45
N MET A 317 -28.78 -0.20 6.77
CA MET A 317 -27.63 -1.10 6.77
C MET A 317 -27.04 -1.34 8.17
N PHE A 318 -27.21 -0.40 9.11
CA PHE A 318 -26.77 -0.53 10.49
C PHE A 318 -27.66 -1.50 11.29
N ASP A 319 -28.98 -1.32 11.24
CA ASP A 319 -29.94 -2.17 11.96
C ASP A 319 -29.91 -3.61 11.41
N PHE A 320 -29.82 -3.75 10.08
CA PHE A 320 -29.67 -5.04 9.42
C PHE A 320 -28.37 -5.75 9.84
N GLU A 321 -27.22 -5.05 9.84
CA GLU A 321 -25.95 -5.62 10.31
C GLU A 321 -26.05 -6.13 11.75
N ALA A 322 -26.62 -5.32 12.65
CA ALA A 322 -26.75 -5.67 14.05
C ALA A 322 -27.62 -6.93 14.27
N LYS A 323 -28.71 -7.10 13.50
CA LYS A 323 -29.60 -8.26 13.56
C LYS A 323 -28.96 -9.53 13.00
N ILE A 324 -28.33 -9.46 11.82
CA ILE A 324 -27.64 -10.62 11.23
C ILE A 324 -26.39 -11.01 12.05
N TRP A 325 -25.66 -10.02 12.60
CA TRP A 325 -24.58 -10.28 13.55
C TRP A 325 -25.08 -11.00 14.80
N ALA A 326 -26.19 -10.54 15.39
CA ALA A 326 -26.75 -11.14 16.60
C ALA A 326 -27.27 -12.58 16.37
N LYS A 327 -27.90 -12.85 15.22
CA LYS A 327 -28.49 -14.17 14.91
C LYS A 327 -27.46 -15.21 14.43
N TYR A 328 -26.47 -14.82 13.61
CA TYR A 328 -25.50 -15.76 13.00
C TYR A 328 -24.04 -15.44 13.34
N GLY A 329 -23.67 -14.16 13.28
CA GLY A 329 -22.28 -13.71 13.38
C GLY A 329 -21.62 -14.10 14.71
N ARG A 330 -22.29 -13.85 15.85
CA ARG A 330 -21.77 -14.20 17.19
C ARG A 330 -21.39 -15.68 17.35
N ALA A 331 -22.01 -16.59 16.60
CA ALA A 331 -21.84 -18.04 16.73
C ALA A 331 -20.87 -18.63 15.69
N ASN A 332 -20.82 -18.08 14.47
CA ASN A 332 -20.06 -18.64 13.35
C ASN A 332 -18.79 -17.84 13.00
N CYS A 333 -18.70 -16.59 13.47
CA CYS A 333 -17.59 -15.69 13.21
C CYS A 333 -16.88 -15.33 14.52
N LYS A 334 -15.60 -14.94 14.41
CA LYS A 334 -14.93 -14.27 15.53
C LYS A 334 -15.50 -12.84 15.64
N PRO A 335 -15.53 -12.21 16.83
CA PRO A 335 -15.80 -10.77 16.95
C PRO A 335 -14.96 -9.95 15.95
N SER A 336 -13.72 -10.39 15.73
CA SER A 336 -12.78 -9.85 14.74
C SER A 336 -13.22 -9.92 13.26
N ASP A 337 -14.30 -10.59 12.93
CA ASP A 337 -14.81 -10.67 11.55
C ASP A 337 -16.09 -9.83 11.37
N ARG A 338 -16.53 -9.08 12.41
CA ARG A 338 -17.62 -8.10 12.35
C ARG A 338 -17.22 -6.83 11.57
N VAL A 339 -18.18 -6.30 10.81
CA VAL A 339 -17.99 -5.18 9.86
C VAL A 339 -18.49 -3.84 10.42
N MET A 340 -19.61 -3.82 11.15
CA MET A 340 -20.29 -2.68 11.82
C MET A 340 -19.84 -1.27 11.36
N ARG A 341 -20.61 -0.65 10.45
CA ARG A 341 -20.35 0.70 9.91
C ARG A 341 -21.50 1.68 10.17
N LEU A 342 -21.18 2.98 10.23
CA LEU A 342 -22.16 4.07 10.03
C LEU A 342 -22.02 4.70 8.63
N ASP A 343 -20.87 4.57 7.99
CA ASP A 343 -20.54 5.19 6.71
C ASP A 343 -20.94 4.35 5.48
N TRP A 344 -21.92 3.45 5.64
CA TRP A 344 -22.37 2.50 4.60
C TRP A 344 -22.66 3.16 3.25
N ASP A 345 -23.33 4.31 3.28
CA ASP A 345 -23.88 5.03 2.14
C ASP A 345 -23.06 6.28 1.75
N SER A 346 -21.80 6.35 2.21
CA SER A 346 -20.86 7.46 1.98
C SER A 346 -20.34 7.61 0.53
N GLY A 347 -20.93 6.91 -0.45
CA GLY A 347 -20.48 6.89 -1.85
C GLY A 347 -19.13 6.19 -2.13
N LYS A 348 -18.35 5.87 -1.09
CA LYS A 348 -17.13 5.05 -1.13
C LYS A 348 -17.42 3.68 -1.75
N SER A 349 -16.41 3.07 -2.37
CA SER A 349 -16.55 1.75 -2.99
C SER A 349 -16.56 0.63 -1.97
N HIS A 350 -17.45 -0.35 -2.19
CA HIS A 350 -17.55 -1.57 -1.39
C HIS A 350 -16.63 -2.66 -1.97
N LEU A 351 -15.55 -2.98 -1.24
CA LEU A 351 -14.65 -4.09 -1.57
C LEU A 351 -15.15 -5.38 -0.93
N TYR A 352 -15.61 -6.31 -1.76
CA TYR A 352 -16.09 -7.63 -1.35
C TYR A 352 -14.94 -8.63 -1.36
N HIS A 353 -14.61 -9.20 -0.20
CA HIS A 353 -13.49 -10.14 -0.07
C HIS A 353 -13.96 -11.58 0.15
N CYS A 354 -13.32 -12.52 -0.54
CA CYS A 354 -13.45 -13.96 -0.32
C CYS A 354 -12.09 -14.55 0.06
N TYR A 355 -12.10 -15.41 1.08
CA TYR A 355 -10.92 -16.06 1.65
C TYR A 355 -11.02 -17.56 1.45
N VAL A 356 -10.29 -18.08 0.46
CA VAL A 356 -10.24 -19.50 0.09
C VAL A 356 -9.15 -20.19 0.91
N SER A 357 -9.45 -21.43 1.33
CA SER A 357 -8.61 -22.29 2.15
C SER A 357 -7.98 -23.38 1.29
N ILE A 358 -6.93 -24.07 1.77
CA ILE A 358 -6.24 -25.11 0.98
C ILE A 358 -7.15 -26.30 0.63
N ASP A 359 -8.19 -26.57 1.43
CA ASP A 359 -9.21 -27.61 1.17
C ASP A 359 -10.29 -27.19 0.16
N GLY A 360 -10.20 -25.99 -0.44
CA GLY A 360 -11.20 -25.44 -1.36
C GLY A 360 -12.41 -24.80 -0.67
N THR A 361 -12.56 -24.91 0.66
CA THR A 361 -13.60 -24.18 1.40
C THR A 361 -13.27 -22.70 1.45
N TYR A 362 -14.29 -21.85 1.46
CA TYR A 362 -14.11 -20.40 1.49
C TYR A 362 -15.02 -19.72 2.50
N ARG A 363 -14.68 -18.47 2.84
CA ARG A 363 -15.52 -17.57 3.63
C ARG A 363 -15.44 -16.15 3.11
N PHE A 364 -16.52 -15.39 3.28
CA PHE A 364 -16.56 -13.99 2.89
C PHE A 364 -16.18 -13.08 4.06
N LYS A 365 -15.73 -11.86 3.75
CA LYS A 365 -15.56 -10.76 4.72
C LYS A 365 -15.87 -9.41 4.09
N GLY A 366 -16.34 -8.49 4.93
CA GLY A 366 -16.66 -7.13 4.55
C GLY A 366 -18.15 -6.98 4.16
N PRO A 367 -18.50 -6.00 3.31
CA PRO A 367 -17.57 -5.21 2.51
C PRO A 367 -16.68 -4.25 3.30
N PHE A 368 -15.50 -3.99 2.76
CA PHE A 368 -14.59 -2.94 3.23
C PHE A 368 -14.77 -1.70 2.37
N LEU A 369 -14.74 -0.50 2.96
CA LEU A 369 -14.86 0.74 2.17
C LEU A 369 -13.49 1.22 1.69
N ASN A 370 -13.44 1.72 0.46
CA ASN A 370 -12.26 2.32 -0.16
C ASN A 370 -12.66 3.62 -0.88
N THR A 371 -11.84 4.67 -0.75
CA THR A 371 -12.08 5.98 -1.40
C THR A 371 -11.77 5.96 -2.89
N ARG A 372 -10.82 5.14 -3.34
CA ARG A 372 -10.50 4.97 -4.78
C ARG A 372 -11.16 3.73 -5.35
N ARG A 373 -11.61 3.82 -6.61
CA ARG A 373 -12.13 2.68 -7.39
C ARG A 373 -11.06 2.18 -8.38
N THR A 374 -11.14 0.90 -8.73
CA THR A 374 -10.48 0.37 -9.94
C THR A 374 -11.34 0.67 -11.19
N HIS A 375 -10.73 0.59 -12.37
CA HIS A 375 -11.47 0.77 -13.63
C HIS A 375 -12.50 -0.36 -13.81
N LEU A 376 -12.12 -1.60 -13.47
CA LEU A 376 -13.00 -2.77 -13.46
C LEU A 376 -14.29 -2.51 -12.63
N GLN A 377 -14.17 -1.94 -11.43
CA GLN A 377 -15.31 -1.62 -10.57
C GLN A 377 -16.17 -0.47 -11.09
N ARG A 378 -15.59 0.55 -11.75
CA ARG A 378 -16.36 1.65 -12.35
C ARG A 378 -17.22 1.20 -13.53
N VAL A 379 -16.76 0.18 -14.26
CA VAL A 379 -17.47 -0.37 -15.43
C VAL A 379 -18.48 -1.45 -15.04
N LEU A 380 -18.13 -2.36 -14.13
CA LEU A 380 -18.99 -3.50 -13.77
C LEU A 380 -19.91 -3.26 -12.57
N GLY A 381 -19.68 -2.21 -11.76
CA GLY A 381 -20.27 -2.09 -10.43
C GLY A 381 -19.45 -2.85 -9.37
N ASP A 382 -19.41 -2.32 -8.15
CA ASP A 382 -18.66 -2.91 -7.03
C ASP A 382 -19.19 -4.32 -6.70
N GLU A 383 -20.51 -4.48 -6.73
CA GLU A 383 -21.23 -5.70 -6.40
C GLU A 383 -21.03 -6.85 -7.39
N ASN A 384 -20.34 -6.59 -8.51
CA ASN A 384 -20.03 -7.59 -9.53
C ASN A 384 -18.53 -7.93 -9.59
N VAL A 385 -17.72 -7.43 -8.65
CA VAL A 385 -16.28 -7.72 -8.49
C VAL A 385 -15.99 -8.31 -7.10
N LEU A 386 -15.41 -9.50 -7.07
CA LEU A 386 -15.05 -10.24 -5.86
C LEU A 386 -13.51 -10.38 -5.76
N ILE A 387 -12.93 -9.88 -4.67
CA ILE A 387 -11.48 -9.97 -4.39
C ILE A 387 -11.20 -11.26 -3.64
N VAL A 388 -10.53 -12.21 -4.30
CA VAL A 388 -10.24 -13.54 -3.77
C VAL A 388 -8.79 -13.61 -3.28
N GLN A 389 -8.60 -14.05 -2.04
CA GLN A 389 -7.30 -14.28 -1.40
C GLN A 389 -7.26 -15.68 -0.81
N PHE A 390 -6.09 -16.32 -0.78
CA PHE A 390 -5.91 -17.66 -0.22
C PHE A 390 -5.29 -17.52 1.18
N THR A 391 -5.90 -18.08 2.23
CA THR A 391 -5.47 -17.77 3.61
C THR A 391 -4.25 -18.54 4.06
N ASP A 392 -4.18 -19.80 3.65
CA ASP A 392 -3.35 -20.80 4.32
C ASP A 392 -2.00 -20.95 3.60
N VAL A 393 -0.96 -21.25 4.37
CA VAL A 393 0.40 -21.47 3.84
C VAL A 393 0.52 -22.93 3.42
N PRO A 394 0.81 -23.25 2.15
CA PRO A 394 1.35 -24.54 1.77
C PRO A 394 2.66 -24.74 2.53
N ASP A 395 2.67 -25.71 3.43
CA ASP A 395 3.92 -26.22 3.98
C ASP A 395 4.75 -26.84 2.83
N TYR A 396 6.06 -26.99 3.03
CA TYR A 396 6.93 -27.52 1.97
C TYR A 396 6.56 -28.96 1.57
N ASP A 397 5.97 -29.73 2.48
CA ASP A 397 5.43 -31.09 2.28
C ASP A 397 3.95 -31.14 1.79
N MET A 398 3.39 -30.05 1.23
CA MET A 398 1.97 -30.03 0.86
C MET A 398 1.63 -31.06 -0.25
N LYS A 399 0.82 -32.06 0.12
CA LYS A 399 0.46 -33.22 -0.70
C LYS A 399 -0.29 -32.83 -1.98
N PHE A 400 -0.05 -33.57 -3.07
CA PHE A 400 -0.60 -33.35 -4.41
C PHE A 400 -2.11 -33.00 -4.41
N ASN A 401 -2.91 -33.81 -3.71
CA ASN A 401 -4.38 -33.68 -3.63
C ASN A 401 -4.89 -32.35 -3.04
N GLN A 402 -4.02 -31.57 -2.37
CA GLN A 402 -4.34 -30.25 -1.84
C GLN A 402 -4.05 -29.12 -2.84
N ARG A 403 -3.12 -29.31 -3.79
CA ARG A 403 -2.93 -28.37 -4.91
C ARG A 403 -4.08 -28.48 -5.91
N SER A 404 -4.55 -29.69 -6.18
CA SER A 404 -5.69 -29.94 -7.07
C SER A 404 -6.99 -29.32 -6.55
N ALA A 405 -7.28 -29.40 -5.24
CA ALA A 405 -8.45 -28.77 -4.65
C ALA A 405 -8.45 -27.24 -4.86
N ALA A 406 -7.33 -26.56 -4.57
CA ALA A 406 -7.19 -25.13 -4.81
C ALA A 406 -7.30 -24.76 -6.30
N LYS A 407 -6.64 -25.50 -7.22
CA LYS A 407 -6.79 -25.29 -8.67
C LYS A 407 -8.25 -25.46 -9.13
N GLN A 408 -8.94 -26.48 -8.60
CA GLN A 408 -10.35 -26.73 -8.92
C GLN A 408 -11.29 -25.62 -8.41
N THR A 409 -11.07 -25.06 -7.22
CA THR A 409 -11.82 -23.87 -6.76
C THR A 409 -11.51 -22.63 -7.59
N ILE A 410 -10.26 -22.48 -8.06
CA ILE A 410 -9.87 -21.35 -8.92
C ILE A 410 -10.58 -21.41 -10.28
N SER A 411 -10.46 -22.54 -10.99
CA SER A 411 -11.07 -22.73 -12.31
C SER A 411 -12.60 -22.87 -12.25
N GLY A 412 -13.12 -23.50 -11.20
CA GLY A 412 -14.55 -23.76 -11.02
C GLY A 412 -15.38 -22.57 -10.54
N GLY A 413 -14.75 -21.46 -10.15
CA GLY A 413 -15.42 -20.23 -9.71
C GLY A 413 -16.05 -20.29 -8.31
N ILE A 414 -16.69 -19.19 -7.91
CA ILE A 414 -17.27 -18.99 -6.58
C ILE A 414 -18.73 -18.55 -6.74
N THR A 415 -19.67 -19.28 -6.15
CA THR A 415 -21.11 -18.95 -6.19
C THR A 415 -21.54 -18.24 -4.90
N MET A 416 -22.33 -17.18 -5.02
CA MET A 416 -22.99 -16.49 -3.91
C MET A 416 -24.42 -16.10 -4.31
N GLY A 417 -25.41 -16.67 -3.64
CA GLY A 417 -26.81 -16.54 -4.03
C GLY A 417 -27.03 -17.05 -5.46
N VAL A 418 -27.68 -16.22 -6.27
CA VAL A 418 -27.84 -16.47 -7.72
C VAL A 418 -26.59 -16.12 -8.56
N ARG A 419 -25.57 -15.46 -7.99
CA ARG A 419 -24.42 -14.94 -8.76
C ARG A 419 -23.25 -15.93 -8.75
N HIS A 420 -22.69 -16.22 -9.93
CA HIS A 420 -21.47 -17.00 -10.05
C HIS A 420 -20.32 -16.13 -10.56
N TYR A 421 -19.23 -16.11 -9.79
CA TYR A 421 -18.03 -15.31 -10.03
C TYR A 421 -16.90 -16.19 -10.57
N SER A 422 -16.21 -15.73 -11.62
CA SER A 422 -15.15 -16.47 -12.32
C SER A 422 -13.91 -15.59 -12.51
N LEU A 423 -12.72 -16.22 -12.62
CA LEU A 423 -11.43 -15.52 -12.60
C LEU A 423 -11.28 -14.53 -13.77
N TRP A 424 -11.15 -13.23 -13.46
CA TRP A 424 -10.92 -12.20 -14.47
C TRP A 424 -9.44 -11.85 -14.61
N ALA A 425 -8.76 -11.57 -13.49
CA ALA A 425 -7.30 -11.35 -13.44
C ALA A 425 -6.68 -11.52 -12.03
N PHE A 426 -5.35 -11.43 -11.91
CA PHE A 426 -4.65 -11.45 -10.62
C PHE A 426 -3.44 -10.49 -10.57
N LYS A 427 -2.97 -10.17 -9.35
CA LYS A 427 -1.90 -9.19 -9.08
C LYS A 427 -1.26 -9.41 -7.70
N ASP A 428 0.04 -9.12 -7.54
CA ASP A 428 0.69 -9.13 -6.22
C ASP A 428 0.08 -8.07 -5.28
N GLY A 429 -0.40 -8.52 -4.11
CA GLY A 429 -1.01 -7.70 -3.08
C GLY A 429 -0.03 -6.93 -2.18
N ARG A 430 1.30 -7.07 -2.36
CA ARG A 430 2.30 -6.28 -1.59
C ARG A 430 2.01 -4.77 -1.65
N GLY A 431 1.56 -4.26 -2.80
CA GLY A 431 1.40 -2.83 -3.06
C GLY A 431 0.30 -2.12 -2.26
N ASP A 432 -0.82 -2.79 -1.95
CA ASP A 432 -2.00 -2.15 -1.34
C ASP A 432 -1.93 -2.08 0.20
N SER A 433 -0.94 -2.72 0.82
CA SER A 433 -0.87 -2.81 2.28
C SER A 433 -0.31 -1.52 2.92
N LYS A 434 -1.20 -0.56 3.25
CA LYS A 434 -0.96 0.38 4.37
C LYS A 434 -0.49 -0.49 5.55
N LYS A 435 0.76 -0.33 6.01
CA LYS A 435 1.38 -1.24 6.99
C LYS A 435 0.45 -1.42 8.21
N PRO A 436 0.22 -2.65 8.71
CA PRO A 436 -0.53 -2.83 9.95
C PRO A 436 0.11 -1.99 11.06
N LYS A 437 -0.70 -1.15 11.72
CA LYS A 437 -0.24 -0.21 12.76
C LYS A 437 0.40 -1.01 13.90
N ALA A 438 1.41 -0.43 14.55
CA ALA A 438 2.53 -1.19 15.14
C ALA A 438 2.28 -1.95 16.47
N PHE A 439 1.04 -2.37 16.77
CA PHE A 439 0.68 -3.12 17.98
C PHE A 439 0.68 -4.65 17.79
N ASP A 440 0.36 -5.17 16.59
CA ASP A 440 0.19 -6.61 16.35
C ASP A 440 1.49 -7.41 16.17
N LYS A 441 2.35 -7.40 17.20
CA LYS A 441 3.49 -8.34 17.33
C LYS A 441 3.04 -9.78 17.62
N LYS A 442 2.24 -10.40 16.73
CA LYS A 442 1.96 -11.86 16.80
C LYS A 442 1.39 -12.55 15.56
N LYS A 443 0.86 -11.85 14.56
CA LYS A 443 0.37 -12.52 13.34
C LYS A 443 1.52 -12.74 12.35
N SER A 444 1.78 -14.01 12.04
CA SER A 444 2.56 -14.36 10.85
C SER A 444 1.86 -13.79 9.61
N ARG A 445 2.62 -13.22 8.68
CA ARG A 445 2.06 -12.76 7.40
C ARG A 445 1.68 -14.01 6.62
N SER A 446 0.44 -14.11 6.14
CA SER A 446 0.11 -15.17 5.18
C SER A 446 1.03 -15.05 3.96
N SER A 447 1.63 -16.15 3.54
CA SER A 447 2.61 -16.16 2.47
C SER A 447 1.98 -16.05 1.08
N TRP A 448 0.65 -16.17 0.97
CA TRP A 448 -0.06 -15.99 -0.29
C TRP A 448 -0.28 -14.50 -0.57
N ALA A 449 0.71 -13.86 -1.17
CA ALA A 449 0.66 -12.42 -1.44
C ALA A 449 -0.28 -12.03 -2.59
N VAL A 450 -0.62 -12.97 -3.49
CA VAL A 450 -1.38 -12.66 -4.73
C VAL A 450 -2.87 -12.46 -4.45
N LYS A 451 -3.42 -11.32 -4.87
CA LYS A 451 -4.86 -11.07 -4.97
C LYS A 451 -5.37 -11.53 -6.33
N CYS A 452 -6.45 -12.29 -6.34
CA CYS A 452 -7.20 -12.59 -7.55
C CYS A 452 -8.49 -11.76 -7.58
N TYR A 453 -8.93 -11.37 -8.77
CA TYR A 453 -10.12 -10.57 -9.00
C TYR A 453 -11.05 -11.39 -9.89
N TYR A 454 -12.21 -11.70 -9.34
CA TYR A 454 -13.25 -12.48 -10.01
C TYR A 454 -14.39 -11.53 -10.37
N VAL A 455 -14.96 -11.70 -11.56
CA VAL A 455 -16.16 -10.96 -11.97
C VAL A 455 -17.36 -11.88 -11.97
N ARG A 456 -18.54 -11.34 -11.67
CA ARG A 456 -19.81 -12.02 -11.97
C ARG A 456 -19.81 -12.35 -13.46
N HIS A 457 -19.96 -13.63 -13.79
CA HIS A 457 -19.88 -14.11 -15.18
C HIS A 457 -21.13 -14.89 -15.56
N LYS A 458 -21.62 -15.74 -14.65
CA LYS A 458 -22.79 -16.59 -14.88
C LYS A 458 -23.80 -16.42 -13.75
N SER A 459 -25.03 -16.86 -14.02
CA SER A 459 -26.08 -17.03 -13.02
C SER A 459 -26.92 -18.26 -13.39
N PRO A 460 -27.33 -19.11 -12.43
CA PRO A 460 -28.28 -20.17 -12.70
C PRO A 460 -29.74 -19.65 -12.71
N ALA A 461 -29.98 -18.37 -12.38
CA ALA A 461 -31.28 -17.69 -12.43
C ALA A 461 -31.37 -16.67 -13.58
N GLN A 462 -30.99 -17.09 -14.80
CA GLN A 462 -30.80 -16.22 -15.97
C GLN A 462 -31.96 -15.27 -16.29
N TRP A 463 -33.20 -15.63 -15.95
CA TRP A 463 -34.39 -14.80 -16.16
C TRP A 463 -34.39 -13.49 -15.33
N LEU A 464 -33.59 -13.42 -14.27
CA LEU A 464 -33.52 -12.28 -13.34
C LEU A 464 -32.48 -11.22 -13.75
N GLU A 465 -31.68 -11.45 -14.80
CA GLU A 465 -30.36 -10.81 -14.96
C GLU A 465 -30.04 -10.21 -16.35
N LYS A 466 -31.06 -9.94 -17.17
CA LYS A 466 -30.90 -9.52 -18.58
C LYS A 466 -30.07 -8.24 -18.80
N ASP A 467 -30.06 -7.32 -17.83
CA ASP A 467 -29.49 -5.98 -17.99
C ASP A 467 -28.00 -5.86 -17.59
N TYR A 468 -27.35 -6.97 -17.22
CA TYR A 468 -25.94 -6.98 -16.80
C TYR A 468 -24.98 -7.00 -18.01
N ILE A 469 -23.98 -6.12 -18.03
CA ILE A 469 -23.08 -5.90 -19.19
C ILE A 469 -22.25 -7.14 -19.64
N LEU A 470 -22.05 -8.13 -18.76
CA LEU A 470 -21.39 -9.41 -19.10
C LEU A 470 -22.36 -10.58 -19.27
N PHE A 471 -23.68 -10.34 -19.26
CA PHE A 471 -24.69 -11.37 -19.49
C PHE A 471 -24.49 -12.02 -20.88
N ASN A 472 -24.52 -13.36 -20.91
CA ASN A 472 -24.23 -14.20 -22.08
C ASN A 472 -22.87 -13.97 -22.78
N LYS A 473 -21.91 -13.26 -22.16
CA LYS A 473 -20.54 -13.13 -22.68
C LYS A 473 -19.64 -14.28 -22.23
N THR A 474 -18.69 -14.66 -23.07
CA THR A 474 -17.53 -15.47 -22.67
C THR A 474 -16.57 -14.66 -21.78
N MET A 475 -15.67 -15.34 -21.04
CA MET A 475 -14.63 -14.63 -20.26
C MET A 475 -13.64 -13.90 -21.19
N HIS A 476 -13.41 -14.42 -22.39
CA HIS A 476 -12.69 -13.72 -23.46
C HIS A 476 -13.34 -12.36 -23.77
N GLU A 477 -14.63 -12.34 -24.14
CA GLU A 477 -15.36 -11.10 -24.42
C GLU A 477 -15.40 -10.15 -23.21
N ALA A 478 -15.54 -10.70 -22.00
CA ALA A 478 -15.53 -9.92 -20.76
C ALA A 478 -14.19 -9.24 -20.45
N ARG A 479 -13.07 -9.74 -21.01
CA ARG A 479 -11.78 -9.04 -20.99
C ARG A 479 -11.63 -8.10 -22.20
N CYS A 480 -12.08 -8.51 -23.38
CA CYS A 480 -12.07 -7.71 -24.61
C CYS A 480 -12.93 -6.43 -24.53
N LEU A 481 -13.98 -6.41 -23.70
CA LEU A 481 -14.73 -5.21 -23.33
C LEU A 481 -13.84 -4.07 -22.78
N PHE A 482 -12.73 -4.41 -22.12
CA PHE A 482 -11.77 -3.44 -21.58
C PHE A 482 -10.58 -3.20 -22.50
N MET A 483 -10.02 -4.27 -23.05
CA MET A 483 -8.86 -4.22 -23.96
C MET A 483 -8.76 -5.54 -24.73
N HIS A 484 -8.32 -5.49 -25.99
CA HIS A 484 -8.17 -6.66 -26.87
C HIS A 484 -6.94 -7.51 -26.49
N VAL A 485 -6.92 -8.01 -25.25
CA VAL A 485 -5.75 -8.60 -24.56
C VAL A 485 -5.20 -9.88 -25.21
N HIS A 486 -6.02 -10.58 -26.01
CA HIS A 486 -5.58 -11.71 -26.82
C HIS A 486 -4.56 -11.30 -27.91
N THR A 487 -4.46 -10.01 -28.26
CA THR A 487 -3.39 -9.49 -29.13
C THR A 487 -1.98 -9.57 -28.51
N THR A 488 -1.87 -9.78 -27.19
CA THR A 488 -0.57 -9.83 -26.52
C THR A 488 0.28 -11.03 -27.02
N PRO A 489 1.61 -10.88 -27.18
CA PRO A 489 2.41 -11.91 -27.86
C PRO A 489 2.77 -13.12 -26.98
N SER A 490 2.35 -13.15 -25.70
CA SER A 490 2.55 -14.31 -24.81
C SER A 490 1.54 -14.34 -23.67
N ILE A 491 1.22 -15.55 -23.18
CA ILE A 491 0.37 -15.74 -21.99
C ILE A 491 0.92 -14.97 -20.78
N ALA A 492 2.25 -14.97 -20.59
CA ALA A 492 2.91 -14.20 -19.54
C ALA A 492 2.49 -12.71 -19.54
N LYS A 493 2.42 -12.09 -20.73
CA LYS A 493 1.98 -10.70 -20.87
C LYS A 493 0.48 -10.54 -20.60
N TYR A 494 -0.38 -11.48 -21.02
CA TYR A 494 -1.85 -11.42 -20.92
C TYR A 494 -2.35 -10.95 -19.54
N MET A 495 -2.05 -11.68 -18.46
CA MET A 495 -2.50 -11.30 -17.11
C MET A 495 -1.87 -10.01 -16.59
N SER A 496 -0.61 -9.74 -16.95
CA SER A 496 0.03 -8.46 -16.63
C SER A 496 -0.75 -7.28 -17.24
N ARG A 497 -1.40 -7.47 -18.40
CA ARG A 497 -2.19 -6.43 -19.07
C ARG A 497 -3.59 -6.30 -18.48
N CYS A 498 -4.30 -7.40 -18.20
CA CYS A 498 -5.58 -7.33 -17.48
C CYS A 498 -5.42 -6.56 -16.15
N SER A 499 -4.28 -6.72 -15.46
CA SER A 499 -3.99 -6.01 -14.21
C SER A 499 -3.97 -4.46 -14.31
N LEU A 500 -3.91 -3.89 -15.53
CA LEU A 500 -3.99 -2.44 -15.74
C LEU A 500 -5.35 -1.87 -15.27
N ALA A 501 -6.45 -2.58 -15.54
CA ALA A 501 -7.80 -2.17 -15.10
C ALA A 501 -7.98 -2.30 -13.56
N LEU A 502 -7.08 -3.03 -12.89
CA LEU A 502 -7.00 -3.17 -11.43
C LEU A 502 -6.13 -2.06 -10.78
N SER A 503 -5.90 -0.95 -11.48
CA SER A 503 -5.22 0.23 -10.93
C SER A 503 -6.21 1.08 -10.12
N ASN A 504 -5.87 1.40 -8.86
CA ASN A 504 -6.62 2.37 -8.07
C ASN A 504 -6.37 3.79 -8.61
N THR A 505 -7.34 4.33 -9.35
CA THR A 505 -7.20 5.54 -10.18
C THR A 505 -8.35 6.51 -9.98
N ILE A 506 -8.13 7.75 -10.40
CA ILE A 506 -9.19 8.75 -10.62
C ILE A 506 -9.49 8.78 -12.11
N GLN A 507 -10.73 8.45 -12.49
CA GLN A 507 -11.19 8.57 -13.87
C GLN A 507 -11.45 10.04 -14.21
N LEU A 508 -10.98 10.49 -15.36
CA LEU A 508 -11.22 11.84 -15.85
C LEU A 508 -12.63 11.94 -16.44
N ARG A 509 -13.41 12.93 -15.98
CA ARG A 509 -14.88 13.00 -16.21
C ARG A 509 -15.26 13.72 -17.51
N PHE A 510 -14.77 13.24 -18.64
CA PHE A 510 -15.22 13.67 -19.98
C PHE A 510 -15.26 12.51 -20.97
N ASP A 511 -15.88 12.72 -22.13
CA ASP A 511 -15.88 11.78 -23.25
C ASP A 511 -14.52 11.74 -23.96
N LEU A 512 -13.86 10.58 -23.96
CA LEU A 512 -12.55 10.38 -24.58
C LEU A 512 -12.58 10.42 -26.13
N ALA A 513 -13.76 10.42 -26.76
CA ALA A 513 -13.88 10.74 -28.18
C ALA A 513 -13.53 12.22 -28.47
N THR A 514 -13.68 13.12 -27.49
CA THR A 514 -13.28 14.55 -27.60
C THR A 514 -11.77 14.78 -27.49
N VAL A 515 -10.98 13.73 -27.23
CA VAL A 515 -9.51 13.80 -27.15
C VAL A 515 -8.87 13.12 -28.34
N ASP A 516 -8.05 13.89 -29.05
CA ASP A 516 -7.18 13.40 -30.12
C ASP A 516 -6.02 12.62 -29.50
N VAL A 517 -5.94 11.32 -29.80
CA VAL A 517 -4.90 10.41 -29.27
C VAL A 517 -4.03 9.99 -30.45
N GLN A 518 -2.96 10.75 -30.66
CA GLN A 518 -2.01 10.54 -31.75
C GLN A 518 -0.96 9.51 -31.35
N ARG A 519 -0.38 8.80 -32.34
CA ARG A 519 0.86 8.04 -32.13
C ARG A 519 2.07 8.83 -32.63
N ILE A 520 3.18 8.68 -31.92
CA ILE A 520 4.51 9.15 -32.31
C ILE A 520 5.52 8.03 -32.06
N GLU A 521 6.57 7.93 -32.85
CA GLU A 521 7.55 6.85 -32.72
C GLU A 521 8.36 6.92 -31.42
N ASP A 522 8.89 5.78 -30.96
CA ASP A 522 9.93 5.76 -29.94
C ASP A 522 11.28 6.21 -30.52
N ILE A 523 12.11 6.85 -29.70
CA ILE A 523 13.45 7.29 -30.11
C ILE A 523 14.42 6.11 -29.88
N PRO A 524 15.03 5.53 -30.93
CA PRO A 524 15.96 4.41 -30.76
C PRO A 524 17.29 4.86 -30.17
N CYS A 525 17.88 4.00 -29.33
CA CYS A 525 19.27 4.12 -28.92
C CYS A 525 20.20 3.86 -30.11
N ARG A 526 21.31 4.60 -30.20
CA ARG A 526 22.25 4.53 -31.34
C ARG A 526 23.70 4.36 -30.90
N ASP A 527 24.47 3.62 -31.70
CA ASP A 527 25.93 3.55 -31.56
C ASP A 527 26.63 4.81 -32.11
N GLU A 528 27.95 4.87 -31.94
CA GLU A 528 28.79 5.97 -32.43
C GLU A 528 28.77 6.13 -33.96
N ASN A 529 28.31 5.12 -34.70
CA ASN A 529 28.15 5.13 -36.15
C ASN A 529 26.71 5.47 -36.59
N GLY A 530 25.79 5.68 -35.63
CA GLY A 530 24.37 5.96 -35.86
C GLY A 530 23.47 4.73 -36.02
N ASN A 531 23.99 3.50 -35.93
CA ASN A 531 23.20 2.27 -36.02
C ASN A 531 22.29 2.10 -34.80
N ASN A 532 21.10 1.52 -34.99
CA ASN A 532 20.22 1.18 -33.87
C ASN A 532 20.88 0.10 -32.99
N VAL A 533 20.82 0.26 -31.66
CA VAL A 533 21.33 -0.73 -30.70
C VAL A 533 20.20 -1.66 -30.25
N CYS A 534 20.41 -2.97 -30.28
CA CYS A 534 19.52 -3.96 -29.66
C CYS A 534 20.09 -4.47 -28.33
N ASP A 535 19.22 -5.05 -27.49
CA ASP A 535 19.62 -5.75 -26.28
C ASP A 535 20.15 -7.18 -26.56
N LYS A 536 20.45 -7.93 -25.49
CA LYS A 536 20.98 -9.32 -25.58
C LYS A 536 19.91 -10.36 -25.98
N ASP A 537 18.63 -9.97 -25.96
CA ASP A 537 17.49 -10.81 -26.35
C ASP A 537 17.06 -10.51 -27.80
N GLY A 538 17.58 -9.42 -28.41
CA GLY A 538 17.43 -9.03 -29.82
C GLY A 538 16.55 -7.78 -30.05
N GLU A 539 15.92 -7.25 -29.00
CA GLU A 539 14.93 -6.18 -29.09
C GLU A 539 15.60 -4.79 -29.17
N PRO A 540 15.09 -3.84 -29.98
CA PRO A 540 15.66 -2.48 -30.07
C PRO A 540 15.61 -1.73 -28.75
N LEU A 541 16.75 -1.21 -28.30
CA LEU A 541 16.82 -0.31 -27.15
C LEU A 541 16.27 1.08 -27.53
N ILE A 542 15.55 1.70 -26.60
CA ILE A 542 14.88 3.00 -26.81
C ILE A 542 15.13 3.97 -25.65
N HIS A 543 15.11 5.26 -26.00
CA HIS A 543 15.27 6.41 -25.09
C HIS A 543 13.96 6.91 -24.49
N THR A 544 12.81 6.33 -24.85
CA THR A 544 11.48 6.88 -24.54
C THR A 544 10.49 5.88 -23.92
N ASP A 545 10.95 4.73 -23.41
CA ASP A 545 10.04 3.67 -22.90
C ASP A 545 9.06 4.21 -21.85
N GLY A 546 7.78 4.19 -22.19
CA GLY A 546 6.70 4.52 -21.27
C GLY A 546 6.40 6.02 -21.13
N THR A 547 7.02 6.92 -21.91
CA THR A 547 6.72 8.37 -21.82
C THR A 547 6.27 9.02 -23.15
N GLY A 548 5.14 9.73 -23.08
CA GLY A 548 4.50 10.45 -24.18
C GLY A 548 4.22 11.90 -23.82
N PHE A 549 3.28 12.55 -24.52
CA PHE A 549 2.95 13.96 -24.30
C PHE A 549 1.46 14.22 -24.05
N ILE A 550 1.16 15.28 -23.29
CA ILE A 550 -0.20 15.77 -23.01
C ILE A 550 -0.26 17.29 -23.22
N SER A 551 -1.36 17.76 -23.78
CA SER A 551 -1.65 19.19 -23.94
C SER A 551 -1.86 19.90 -22.59
N GLU A 552 -1.54 21.19 -22.55
CA GLU A 552 -1.56 22.00 -21.32
C GLU A 552 -2.95 22.02 -20.65
N ASP A 553 -4.03 22.15 -21.43
CA ASP A 553 -5.41 22.13 -20.91
C ASP A 553 -5.78 20.79 -20.25
N LEU A 554 -5.39 19.68 -20.87
CA LEU A 554 -5.59 18.34 -20.31
C LEU A 554 -4.71 18.07 -19.09
N ALA A 555 -3.48 18.61 -19.04
CA ALA A 555 -2.60 18.48 -17.88
C ALA A 555 -3.18 19.18 -16.64
N ILE A 556 -3.65 20.43 -16.79
CA ILE A 556 -4.33 21.18 -15.71
C ILE A 556 -5.61 20.46 -15.27
N LEU A 557 -6.42 19.98 -16.22
CA LEU A 557 -7.65 19.24 -15.93
C LEU A 557 -7.39 17.90 -15.21
N CYS A 558 -6.29 17.21 -15.54
CA CYS A 558 -5.81 16.04 -14.81
C CYS A 558 -5.43 16.40 -13.36
N ALA A 559 -4.72 17.52 -13.14
CA ALA A 559 -4.38 17.97 -11.80
C ALA A 559 -5.62 18.30 -10.97
N LYS A 560 -6.56 19.09 -11.52
CA LYS A 560 -7.82 19.47 -10.86
C LYS A 560 -8.60 18.24 -10.38
N HIS A 561 -8.93 17.32 -11.29
CA HIS A 561 -9.66 16.11 -10.92
C HIS A 561 -8.87 15.16 -10.00
N PHE A 562 -7.52 15.12 -10.07
CA PHE A 562 -6.71 14.36 -9.13
C PHE A 562 -6.53 15.05 -7.77
N ILE A 563 -6.85 16.34 -7.63
CA ILE A 563 -7.01 17.01 -6.32
C ILE A 563 -8.40 16.70 -5.77
N GLU A 564 -9.45 17.07 -6.51
CA GLU A 564 -10.87 16.82 -6.17
C GLU A 564 -11.15 15.36 -5.79
N GLY A 565 -10.65 14.42 -6.60
CA GLY A 565 -10.87 12.98 -6.42
C GLY A 565 -10.11 12.34 -5.25
N ASN A 566 -9.27 13.09 -4.53
CA ASN A 566 -8.74 12.68 -3.23
C ASN A 566 -9.39 13.44 -2.06
N GLY A 567 -9.97 14.63 -2.32
CA GLY A 567 -10.48 15.57 -1.32
C GLY A 567 -11.77 15.18 -0.58
N SER A 568 -12.08 13.88 -0.46
CA SER A 568 -13.27 13.41 0.25
C SER A 568 -13.05 12.33 1.32
N GLU A 569 -11.85 11.73 1.48
CA GLU A 569 -11.42 11.02 2.71
C GLU A 569 -9.96 10.46 2.71
N ASP A 570 -8.95 11.23 2.28
CA ASP A 570 -7.55 10.99 2.72
C ASP A 570 -6.70 12.27 2.54
N ASP A 571 -5.56 12.34 3.22
CA ASP A 571 -4.52 13.39 3.13
C ASP A 571 -4.91 14.85 3.47
N SER A 572 -4.44 15.31 4.64
CA SER A 572 -4.41 16.71 5.08
C SER A 572 -3.31 17.54 4.39
N TYR A 573 -3.36 17.70 3.07
CA TYR A 573 -2.34 18.40 2.29
C TYR A 573 -2.95 19.31 1.21
N GLU A 574 -2.63 20.60 1.28
CA GLU A 574 -2.86 21.63 0.25
C GLU A 574 -4.32 21.77 -0.27
N PHE A 575 -5.25 22.10 0.65
CA PHE A 575 -6.55 22.68 0.28
C PHE A 575 -6.40 24.17 -0.10
N VAL A 576 -5.82 24.39 -1.28
CA VAL A 576 -5.76 25.63 -2.07
C VAL A 576 -5.87 25.14 -3.51
N ASP A 577 -6.97 25.31 -4.22
CA ASP A 577 -7.47 26.62 -4.65
C ASP A 577 -9.02 26.74 -4.68
N LEU A 578 -9.70 26.07 -3.74
CA LEU A 578 -11.16 25.88 -3.76
C LEU A 578 -12.03 27.10 -3.33
N LEU A 579 -11.56 28.32 -3.61
CA LEU A 579 -12.30 29.59 -3.44
C LEU A 579 -12.26 30.50 -4.69
N LYS A 580 -12.00 29.91 -5.87
CA LYS A 580 -12.11 30.53 -7.20
C LYS A 580 -12.99 29.69 -8.15
N LEU A 581 -14.15 29.20 -7.68
CA LEU A 581 -15.07 28.38 -8.49
C LEU A 581 -16.55 28.74 -8.32
N GLU A 582 -16.83 30.04 -8.33
CA GLU A 582 -18.01 30.56 -9.01
C GLU A 582 -17.50 31.44 -10.16
N GLU A 583 -18.13 31.32 -11.35
CA GLU A 583 -17.80 32.05 -12.60
C GLU A 583 -16.36 31.95 -13.12
N GLU A 584 -16.11 31.03 -14.08
CA GLU A 584 -15.97 31.40 -15.50
C GLU A 584 -15.62 30.20 -16.40
N SER A 585 -16.27 30.12 -17.56
CA SER A 585 -15.84 29.27 -18.66
C SER A 585 -14.78 29.97 -19.50
N LEU A 586 -13.71 29.24 -19.90
CA LEU A 586 -12.56 29.66 -20.72
C LEU A 586 -11.32 30.19 -19.97
N GLY A 587 -11.38 30.41 -18.65
CA GLY A 587 -10.22 30.74 -17.81
C GLY A 587 -9.68 29.56 -17.00
N MET A 588 -8.70 28.81 -17.53
CA MET A 588 -8.02 27.73 -16.78
C MET A 588 -6.79 28.27 -16.03
N GLU A 589 -7.01 29.04 -14.95
CA GLU A 589 -5.92 29.47 -14.08
C GLU A 589 -5.32 28.29 -13.29
N GLY A 590 -4.00 28.10 -13.37
CA GLY A 590 -3.23 27.13 -12.59
C GLY A 590 -2.07 26.53 -13.37
N ASP A 591 -0.89 26.42 -12.75
CA ASP A 591 0.29 25.80 -13.39
C ASP A 591 0.05 24.30 -13.65
N PRO A 592 0.37 23.77 -14.85
CA PRO A 592 0.20 22.36 -15.17
C PRO A 592 1.18 21.47 -14.40
N PRO A 593 0.79 20.22 -14.07
CA PRO A 593 1.73 19.20 -13.62
C PRO A 593 2.66 18.84 -14.79
N LEU A 594 3.98 18.83 -14.54
CA LEU A 594 5.00 18.46 -15.51
C LEU A 594 4.77 17.08 -16.12
N LEU A 595 4.41 16.09 -15.29
CA LEU A 595 4.19 14.69 -15.69
C LEU A 595 2.90 14.15 -15.06
N VAL A 596 2.03 13.56 -15.89
CA VAL A 596 0.82 12.82 -15.47
C VAL A 596 1.05 11.33 -15.69
N GLN A 597 0.98 10.51 -14.64
CA GLN A 597 1.01 9.05 -14.78
C GLN A 597 -0.41 8.50 -14.95
N CYS A 598 -0.70 7.90 -16.10
CA CYS A 598 -2.06 7.47 -16.46
C CYS A 598 -2.12 6.03 -17.00
N ARG A 599 -3.35 5.54 -17.17
CA ARG A 599 -3.69 4.45 -18.09
C ARG A 599 -4.77 4.97 -19.02
N ILE A 600 -4.78 4.50 -20.27
CA ILE A 600 -5.77 4.91 -21.26
C ILE A 600 -6.36 3.65 -21.88
N PHE A 601 -7.69 3.57 -21.88
CA PHE A 601 -8.45 2.54 -22.59
C PHE A 601 -9.27 3.24 -23.68
N LYS A 602 -9.14 2.80 -24.94
CA LYS A 602 -9.86 3.40 -26.09
C LYS A 602 -9.94 2.39 -27.23
N ASP A 603 -11.15 2.07 -27.71
CA ASP A 603 -11.37 1.17 -28.85
C ASP A 603 -10.61 -0.17 -28.79
N GLY A 604 -10.52 -0.76 -27.59
CA GLY A 604 -9.77 -2.00 -27.33
C GLY A 604 -8.26 -1.84 -27.08
N TYR A 605 -7.67 -0.65 -27.24
CA TYR A 605 -6.31 -0.35 -26.79
C TYR A 605 -6.20 -0.28 -25.28
N ALA A 606 -5.04 -0.67 -24.74
CA ALA A 606 -4.61 -0.31 -23.39
C ALA A 606 -3.21 0.30 -23.40
N VAL A 607 -3.11 1.56 -22.95
CA VAL A 607 -1.87 2.33 -22.83
C VAL A 607 -1.51 2.48 -21.34
N LYS A 608 -0.22 2.37 -20.99
CA LYS A 608 0.32 2.68 -19.66
C LYS A 608 1.60 3.49 -19.82
N GLY A 609 1.69 4.63 -19.12
CA GLY A 609 2.91 5.41 -19.05
C GLY A 609 2.80 6.70 -18.25
N THR A 610 3.78 7.59 -18.45
CA THR A 610 3.69 9.01 -18.13
C THR A 610 3.40 9.84 -19.38
N LEU A 611 2.79 11.01 -19.18
CA LEU A 611 2.61 12.02 -20.21
C LEU A 611 3.24 13.33 -19.72
N LEU A 612 4.23 13.82 -20.46
CA LEU A 612 4.91 15.10 -20.25
C LEU A 612 4.05 16.24 -20.83
N VAL A 613 3.84 17.31 -20.06
CA VAL A 613 3.15 18.50 -20.59
C VAL A 613 3.95 19.10 -21.75
N ASN A 614 3.26 19.40 -22.86
CA ASN A 614 3.87 19.93 -24.08
C ASN A 614 3.01 21.04 -24.68
N LYS A 615 3.46 22.30 -24.50
CA LYS A 615 2.80 23.53 -24.96
C LYS A 615 2.73 23.68 -26.49
N LYS A 616 3.44 22.85 -27.26
CA LYS A 616 3.33 22.81 -28.73
C LYS A 616 2.09 22.04 -29.21
N LEU A 617 1.46 21.25 -28.34
CA LEU A 617 0.27 20.50 -28.68
C LEU A 617 -0.96 21.40 -28.74
N ARG A 618 -1.89 21.06 -29.64
CA ARG A 618 -3.23 21.66 -29.66
C ARG A 618 -3.98 21.25 -28.38
N PRO A 619 -4.93 22.06 -27.89
CA PRO A 619 -5.82 21.65 -26.79
C PRO A 619 -6.49 20.32 -27.10
N ARG A 620 -6.71 19.49 -26.06
CA ARG A 620 -7.29 18.15 -26.17
C ARG A 620 -6.49 17.12 -26.99
N THR A 621 -5.19 17.33 -27.19
CA THR A 621 -4.29 16.31 -27.77
C THR A 621 -3.51 15.53 -26.69
N ILE A 622 -3.37 14.23 -26.89
CA ILE A 622 -2.41 13.33 -26.22
C ILE A 622 -1.58 12.65 -27.31
N GLN A 623 -0.27 12.47 -27.10
CA GLN A 623 0.60 11.70 -27.98
C GLN A 623 1.18 10.50 -27.22
N VAL A 624 1.02 9.29 -27.77
CA VAL A 624 1.50 8.03 -27.17
C VAL A 624 2.52 7.34 -28.07
N ARG A 625 3.47 6.61 -27.47
CA ARG A 625 4.50 5.84 -28.19
C ARG A 625 4.20 4.34 -28.21
N PRO A 626 4.72 3.57 -29.19
CA PRO A 626 4.61 2.11 -29.22
C PRO A 626 4.96 1.45 -27.88
N SER A 627 6.03 1.88 -27.22
CA SER A 627 6.44 1.41 -25.90
C SER A 627 5.35 1.55 -24.83
N MET A 628 4.55 2.61 -24.89
CA MET A 628 3.44 2.85 -23.96
C MET A 628 2.22 1.96 -24.22
N ILE A 629 2.06 1.47 -25.46
CA ILE A 629 0.94 0.62 -25.85
C ILE A 629 1.21 -0.79 -25.31
N LYS A 630 0.47 -1.17 -24.28
CA LYS A 630 0.66 -2.46 -23.61
C LYS A 630 -0.30 -3.53 -24.15
N VAL A 631 -1.37 -3.14 -24.87
CA VAL A 631 -2.29 -3.98 -25.67
C VAL A 631 -2.69 -3.21 -26.94
N GLU A 632 -2.56 -3.85 -28.11
CA GLU A 632 -3.03 -3.32 -29.40
C GLU A 632 -4.52 -3.66 -29.64
N ARG A 633 -5.20 -2.91 -30.51
CA ARG A 633 -6.55 -3.25 -30.97
C ARG A 633 -6.50 -4.35 -32.02
N ASP A 634 -7.24 -5.42 -31.80
CA ASP A 634 -7.61 -6.34 -32.89
C ASP A 634 -8.46 -5.63 -33.96
N PRO A 635 -8.03 -5.56 -35.24
CA PRO A 635 -8.83 -4.98 -36.31
C PRO A 635 -10.12 -5.74 -36.62
N THR A 636 -10.17 -7.05 -36.34
CA THR A 636 -11.35 -7.90 -36.59
C THR A 636 -12.51 -7.59 -35.64
N LEU A 637 -12.22 -7.03 -34.46
CA LEU A 637 -13.20 -6.57 -33.47
C LEU A 637 -13.60 -5.09 -33.67
N SER A 638 -13.46 -4.56 -34.89
CA SER A 638 -13.85 -3.19 -35.21
C SER A 638 -15.36 -3.01 -35.18
N GLY A 639 -15.85 -2.25 -34.20
CA GLY A 639 -17.29 -2.07 -33.93
C GLY A 639 -17.79 -2.85 -32.72
N SER A 640 -16.96 -3.70 -32.09
CA SER A 640 -17.27 -4.28 -30.79
C SER A 640 -17.35 -3.19 -29.71
N ILE A 641 -18.33 -3.31 -28.81
CA ILE A 641 -18.48 -2.41 -27.66
C ILE A 641 -17.26 -2.60 -26.75
N SER A 642 -16.48 -1.53 -26.58
CA SER A 642 -15.37 -1.46 -25.62
C SER A 642 -15.46 -0.16 -24.81
N VAL A 643 -14.95 -0.18 -23.59
CA VAL A 643 -15.15 0.93 -22.64
C VAL A 643 -13.95 1.86 -22.63
N SER A 644 -14.17 3.09 -23.10
CA SER A 644 -13.13 4.12 -23.17
C SER A 644 -12.98 4.88 -21.84
N SER A 645 -11.75 5.12 -21.40
CA SER A 645 -11.45 5.93 -20.21
C SER A 645 -10.01 6.45 -20.17
N LEU A 646 -9.81 7.57 -19.48
CA LEU A 646 -8.50 8.10 -19.08
C LEU A 646 -8.40 8.07 -17.55
N GLU A 647 -7.42 7.33 -17.04
CA GLU A 647 -7.37 6.85 -15.66
C GLU A 647 -6.08 7.31 -14.97
N ILE A 648 -6.17 8.29 -14.09
CA ILE A 648 -5.01 8.96 -13.48
C ILE A 648 -4.55 8.19 -12.22
N CYS A 649 -3.28 7.80 -12.19
CA CYS A 649 -2.65 7.19 -11.01
C CYS A 649 -1.98 8.22 -10.10
N SER A 650 -1.25 9.17 -10.69
CA SER A 650 -0.46 10.17 -9.98
C SER A 650 -0.06 11.32 -10.92
N ILE A 651 0.43 12.42 -10.34
CA ILE A 651 1.00 13.57 -11.06
C ILE A 651 2.28 14.02 -10.36
N SER A 652 3.18 14.70 -11.08
CA SER A 652 4.34 15.39 -10.50
C SER A 652 3.88 16.50 -9.53
N ARG A 653 4.53 16.58 -8.37
CA ARG A 653 4.27 17.56 -7.30
C ARG A 653 5.55 17.81 -6.52
N LYS A 654 5.54 18.84 -5.67
CA LYS A 654 6.59 19.13 -4.67
C LYS A 654 7.01 17.86 -3.93
N PRO A 655 8.28 17.41 -4.06
CA PRO A 655 8.75 16.18 -3.44
C PRO A 655 8.88 16.39 -1.93
N ARG A 656 8.39 15.42 -1.14
CA ARG A 656 8.71 15.33 0.29
C ARG A 656 10.23 15.15 0.46
N LYS A 657 10.80 15.67 1.55
CA LYS A 657 12.23 15.57 1.88
C LYS A 657 12.74 14.13 1.66
N ALA A 658 13.77 13.99 0.83
CA ALA A 658 14.30 12.67 0.50
C ALA A 658 14.90 11.97 1.72
N SER A 659 15.02 10.65 1.60
CA SER A 659 15.66 9.81 2.60
C SER A 659 16.38 8.68 1.90
N LEU A 660 17.52 8.28 2.46
CA LEU A 660 18.28 7.14 1.98
C LEU A 660 17.51 5.82 2.22
N SER A 661 18.02 4.71 1.69
CA SER A 661 17.53 3.35 1.95
C SER A 661 18.71 2.43 2.29
N LYS A 662 18.47 1.23 2.84
CA LYS A 662 19.56 0.29 3.17
C LYS A 662 20.40 -0.06 1.93
N ASN A 663 19.74 -0.29 0.79
CA ASN A 663 20.40 -0.53 -0.49
C ASN A 663 21.26 0.68 -0.88
N LEU A 664 20.69 1.89 -0.90
CA LEU A 664 21.44 3.09 -1.30
C LEU A 664 22.62 3.37 -0.35
N ILE A 665 22.46 3.19 0.96
CA ILE A 665 23.56 3.32 1.92
C ILE A 665 24.66 2.28 1.64
N ALA A 666 24.31 1.03 1.36
CA ALA A 666 25.28 0.00 1.00
C ALA A 666 26.03 0.35 -0.31
N LEU A 667 25.31 0.71 -1.37
CA LEU A 667 25.88 1.08 -2.67
C LEU A 667 26.80 2.31 -2.57
N LEU A 668 26.36 3.36 -1.85
CA LEU A 668 27.19 4.54 -1.61
C LEU A 668 28.44 4.23 -0.77
N THR A 669 28.34 3.32 0.21
CA THR A 669 29.48 2.90 1.04
C THR A 669 30.50 2.11 0.23
N VAL A 670 30.06 1.17 -0.62
CA VAL A 670 30.95 0.45 -1.55
C VAL A 670 31.58 1.42 -2.56
N GLY A 671 30.82 2.39 -3.05
CA GLY A 671 31.30 3.50 -3.87
C GLY A 671 32.19 4.53 -3.14
N GLY A 672 32.56 4.30 -1.88
CA GLY A 672 33.57 5.09 -1.17
C GLY A 672 33.06 6.19 -0.23
N VAL A 673 31.75 6.35 -0.05
CA VAL A 673 31.20 7.32 0.93
C VAL A 673 31.51 6.85 2.36
N PRO A 674 32.17 7.66 3.20
CA PRO A 674 32.60 7.25 4.53
C PRO A 674 31.41 7.00 5.46
N LYS A 675 31.52 5.96 6.31
CA LYS A 675 30.48 5.59 7.30
C LYS A 675 30.12 6.76 8.22
N GLU A 676 31.12 7.58 8.54
CA GLU A 676 31.03 8.79 9.36
C GLU A 676 29.96 9.76 8.84
N TYR A 677 29.83 9.94 7.51
CA TYR A 677 28.83 10.84 6.93
C TYR A 677 27.39 10.35 7.15
N PHE A 678 27.14 9.04 7.04
CA PHE A 678 25.83 8.48 7.38
C PHE A 678 25.52 8.60 8.88
N MET A 679 26.54 8.50 9.73
CA MET A 679 26.40 8.73 11.18
C MET A 679 26.18 10.21 11.53
N GLU A 680 26.79 11.17 10.81
CA GLU A 680 26.46 12.60 10.91
C GLU A 680 24.98 12.85 10.60
N LEU A 681 24.49 12.37 9.45
CA LEU A 681 23.09 12.50 9.03
C LEU A 681 22.13 11.84 10.04
N LEU A 682 22.49 10.66 10.55
CA LEU A 682 21.71 9.96 11.56
C LEU A 682 21.63 10.76 12.86
N ASN A 683 22.76 11.25 13.36
CA ASN A 683 22.82 12.02 14.59
C ASN A 683 22.07 13.35 14.46
N LYS A 684 22.14 14.03 13.31
CA LYS A 684 21.31 15.20 12.99
C LYS A 684 19.82 14.86 13.06
N ALA A 685 19.39 13.77 12.43
CA ALA A 685 17.98 13.35 12.44
C ALA A 685 17.48 12.96 13.86
N LEU A 686 18.30 12.29 14.65
CA LEU A 686 18.00 11.95 16.04
C LEU A 686 17.90 13.20 16.94
N GLN A 687 18.81 14.17 16.79
CA GLN A 687 18.74 15.47 17.49
C GLN A 687 17.52 16.30 17.05
N GLU A 688 17.16 16.31 15.77
CA GLU A 688 15.91 16.93 15.29
C GLU A 688 14.68 16.27 15.91
N ALA A 689 14.70 14.94 16.11
CA ALA A 689 13.62 14.21 16.76
C ALA A 689 13.52 14.48 18.28
N GLN A 690 14.62 14.77 18.98
CA GLN A 690 14.57 15.23 20.38
C GLN A 690 13.95 16.62 20.53
N LYS A 691 14.34 17.58 19.67
CA LYS A 691 13.88 18.99 19.68
C LYS A 691 12.35 19.15 19.57
N VAL A 692 11.63 18.12 19.14
CA VAL A 692 10.16 18.02 19.15
C VAL A 692 9.55 18.37 20.51
N SER A 693 10.20 18.05 21.63
CA SER A 693 9.65 18.35 22.97
C SER A 693 9.89 19.79 23.46
N SER A 694 10.73 20.57 22.77
CA SER A 694 11.11 21.94 23.18
C SER A 694 10.98 22.99 22.08
N SER A 695 10.63 22.59 20.86
CA SER A 695 10.45 23.48 19.71
C SER A 695 9.09 23.25 19.06
N MET A 696 8.21 24.23 19.20
CA MET A 696 6.88 24.26 18.58
C MET A 696 6.94 23.99 17.07
N ARG A 697 7.94 24.53 16.37
CA ARG A 697 8.17 24.27 14.93
C ARG A 697 8.47 22.80 14.64
N ALA A 698 9.30 22.15 15.46
CA ALA A 698 9.61 20.73 15.31
C ALA A 698 8.41 19.84 15.65
N ALA A 699 7.62 20.21 16.66
CA ALA A 699 6.38 19.54 17.05
C ALA A 699 5.31 19.61 15.95
N ILE A 700 5.04 20.81 15.40
CA ILE A 700 4.10 20.99 14.28
C ILE A 700 4.53 20.17 13.06
N ARG A 701 5.80 20.27 12.64
CA ARG A 701 6.33 19.49 11.52
C ARG A 701 6.16 17.98 11.74
N LEU A 702 6.37 17.49 12.96
CA LEU A 702 6.16 16.08 13.29
C LEU A 702 4.67 15.70 13.27
N ALA A 703 3.79 16.53 13.84
CA ALA A 703 2.34 16.29 13.84
C ALA A 703 1.78 16.21 12.41
N LEU A 704 2.15 17.16 11.53
CA LEU A 704 1.73 17.16 10.11
C LEU A 704 2.25 15.92 9.36
N ASN A 705 3.51 15.55 9.55
CA ASN A 705 4.10 14.32 9.00
C ASN A 705 3.37 13.03 9.42
N TYR A 706 2.56 13.08 10.47
CA TYR A 706 1.79 11.96 11.02
C TYR A 706 0.28 12.22 11.09
N ALA A 707 -0.25 13.22 10.40
CA ALA A 707 -1.67 13.60 10.44
C ALA A 707 -2.64 12.44 10.15
N GLN A 708 -2.31 11.55 9.19
CA GLN A 708 -3.04 10.30 8.89
C GLN A 708 -3.12 9.30 10.08
N MET A 709 -2.23 9.43 11.07
CA MET A 709 -2.21 8.65 12.31
C MET A 709 -2.80 9.43 13.48
N ASP A 710 -3.25 10.67 13.27
CA ASP A 710 -3.49 11.68 14.28
C ASP A 710 -4.89 12.26 14.32
N ASP A 711 -5.90 11.40 14.18
CA ASP A 711 -7.26 11.70 14.62
C ASP A 711 -7.74 13.08 14.09
N ASN A 712 -7.68 13.26 12.76
CA ASN A 712 -7.87 14.52 12.03
C ASN A 712 -6.84 15.64 12.34
N ALA A 713 -5.56 15.29 12.42
CA ALA A 713 -4.44 16.19 12.73
C ALA A 713 -4.59 16.94 14.08
N THR A 714 -5.28 16.34 15.05
CA THR A 714 -5.63 16.94 16.35
C THR A 714 -4.40 17.50 17.07
N SER A 715 -3.27 16.79 17.08
CA SER A 715 -2.05 17.29 17.73
C SER A 715 -1.50 18.55 17.06
N ALA A 716 -1.64 18.69 15.73
CA ALA A 716 -1.24 19.89 15.01
C ALA A 716 -2.16 21.08 15.33
N ALA A 717 -3.47 20.84 15.44
CA ALA A 717 -4.45 21.83 15.87
C ALA A 717 -4.18 22.32 17.30
N MET A 718 -3.93 21.40 18.24
CA MET A 718 -3.58 21.72 19.63
C MET A 718 -2.37 22.65 19.72
N ILE A 719 -1.27 22.31 19.04
CA ILE A 719 -0.04 23.12 19.05
C ILE A 719 -0.30 24.49 18.38
N GLY A 720 -1.04 24.53 17.27
CA GLY A 720 -1.39 25.78 16.57
C GLY A 720 -2.23 26.74 17.41
N SER A 721 -3.14 26.20 18.23
CA SER A 721 -3.95 26.97 19.19
C SER A 721 -3.16 27.47 20.42
N GLY A 722 -1.86 27.14 20.53
CA GLY A 722 -1.00 27.59 21.63
C GLY A 722 -1.00 26.66 22.85
N ILE A 723 -1.52 25.43 22.74
CA ILE A 723 -1.50 24.46 23.84
C ILE A 723 -0.05 24.03 24.13
N PRO A 724 0.39 23.99 25.40
CA PRO A 724 1.76 23.61 25.77
C PRO A 724 2.16 22.19 25.33
N LEU A 725 3.41 22.01 24.90
CA LEU A 725 3.94 20.71 24.41
C LEU A 725 4.10 19.64 25.49
N ASP A 726 4.01 20.05 26.76
CA ASP A 726 4.01 19.23 27.96
C ASP A 726 2.59 18.90 28.48
N GLU A 727 1.54 19.34 27.78
CA GLU A 727 0.19 18.83 28.00
C GLU A 727 0.19 17.29 27.87
N PRO A 728 -0.30 16.54 28.88
CA PRO A 728 -0.13 15.09 28.97
C PRO A 728 -0.51 14.32 27.68
N TYR A 729 -1.70 14.56 27.11
CA TYR A 729 -2.13 13.83 25.92
C TYR A 729 -1.25 14.15 24.72
N LEU A 730 -1.00 15.44 24.44
CA LEU A 730 -0.13 15.90 23.36
C LEU A 730 1.30 15.35 23.48
N GLN A 731 1.86 15.33 24.69
CA GLN A 731 3.17 14.74 24.98
C GLN A 731 3.18 13.22 24.70
N SER A 732 2.08 12.51 25.01
CA SER A 732 1.91 11.11 24.64
C SER A 732 1.82 10.92 23.12
N ARG A 733 1.11 11.80 22.40
CA ARG A 733 1.00 11.78 20.92
C ARG A 733 2.36 12.01 20.26
N MET A 734 3.08 13.06 20.66
CA MET A 734 4.44 13.35 20.20
C MET A 734 5.39 12.18 20.45
N SER A 735 5.28 11.49 21.60
CA SER A 735 6.06 10.30 21.91
C SER A 735 5.77 9.12 20.97
N ILE A 736 4.52 8.95 20.50
CA ILE A 736 4.19 7.95 19.47
C ILE A 736 4.84 8.31 18.13
N PHE A 737 4.81 9.57 17.71
CA PHE A 737 5.42 10.01 16.45
C PHE A 737 6.94 9.96 16.46
N LYS A 738 7.60 10.38 17.56
CA LYS A 738 9.03 10.16 17.80
C LYS A 738 9.38 8.68 17.62
N ASN A 739 8.53 7.78 18.13
CA ASN A 739 8.74 6.33 18.02
C ASN A 739 8.51 5.78 16.60
N GLU A 740 7.67 6.38 15.77
CA GLU A 740 7.54 6.02 14.35
C GLU A 740 8.68 6.60 13.49
N GLU A 741 9.18 7.81 13.75
CA GLU A 741 10.40 8.32 13.12
C GLU A 741 11.61 7.46 13.48
N ARG A 742 11.75 7.08 14.76
CA ARG A 742 12.80 6.16 15.20
C ARG A 742 12.73 4.79 14.49
N LYS A 743 11.53 4.31 14.11
CA LYS A 743 11.36 3.11 13.27
C LYS A 743 11.77 3.36 11.81
N LYS A 744 11.49 4.53 11.22
CA LYS A 744 12.00 4.92 9.90
C LYS A 744 13.54 4.90 9.89
N LEU A 745 14.18 5.60 10.84
CA LEU A 745 15.64 5.65 10.99
C LEU A 745 16.25 4.25 11.16
N ARG A 746 15.69 3.41 12.05
CA ARG A 746 16.16 2.01 12.24
C ARG A 746 16.02 1.15 10.97
N SER A 747 15.05 1.47 10.11
CA SER A 747 14.89 0.82 8.80
C SER A 747 15.83 1.35 7.71
N GLY A 748 16.80 2.21 8.05
CA GLY A 748 17.75 2.81 7.11
C GLY A 748 17.22 4.02 6.35
N LYS A 749 16.02 4.53 6.71
CA LYS A 749 15.45 5.75 6.11
C LYS A 749 15.96 6.99 6.83
N ILE A 750 17.21 7.35 6.52
CA ILE A 750 17.87 8.55 7.05
C ILE A 750 17.52 9.74 6.15
N PRO A 751 16.89 10.81 6.66
CA PRO A 751 16.64 12.03 5.89
C PRO A 751 17.94 12.70 5.44
N ILE A 752 17.96 13.22 4.21
CA ILE A 752 19.11 13.89 3.62
C ILE A 752 18.65 15.20 2.95
N ASP A 753 19.50 16.22 3.01
CA ASP A 753 19.27 17.55 2.43
C ASP A 753 19.80 17.62 0.97
N ASP A 754 19.40 18.64 0.22
CA ASP A 754 19.80 18.87 -1.19
C ASP A 754 19.51 17.66 -2.12
N SER A 755 18.46 16.91 -1.77
CA SER A 755 18.13 15.61 -2.34
C SER A 755 16.61 15.44 -2.48
N PHE A 756 16.17 14.89 -3.61
CA PHE A 756 14.75 14.83 -4.00
C PHE A 756 14.39 13.48 -4.64
N TYR A 757 13.10 13.11 -4.64
CA TYR A 757 12.58 12.01 -5.45
C TYR A 757 11.69 12.58 -6.56
N LEU A 758 12.20 12.59 -7.80
CA LEU A 758 11.55 13.22 -8.97
C LEU A 758 11.09 12.17 -9.97
N TYR A 759 10.06 12.48 -10.76
CA TYR A 759 9.67 11.65 -11.90
C TYR A 759 10.71 11.78 -13.03
N GLY A 760 11.06 10.65 -13.65
CA GLY A 760 11.92 10.62 -14.83
C GLY A 760 11.15 10.68 -16.15
N THR A 761 11.71 11.35 -17.14
CA THR A 761 11.24 11.38 -18.53
C THR A 761 12.42 11.58 -19.50
N ALA A 762 12.19 11.36 -20.79
CA ALA A 762 13.11 11.70 -21.86
C ALA A 762 13.13 13.22 -22.15
N ASP A 763 14.27 13.75 -22.57
CA ASP A 763 14.43 15.11 -23.12
C ASP A 763 13.73 15.24 -24.49
N PRO A 764 12.69 16.08 -24.62
CA PRO A 764 12.01 16.30 -25.89
C PRO A 764 12.76 17.24 -26.85
N THR A 765 13.86 17.87 -26.40
CA THR A 765 14.65 18.82 -27.20
C THR A 765 15.82 18.14 -27.92
N GLY A 766 16.33 17.01 -27.41
CA GLY A 766 17.52 16.33 -27.92
C GLY A 766 18.83 17.10 -27.72
N THR A 767 18.87 18.06 -26.79
CA THR A 767 20.00 19.00 -26.59
C THR A 767 20.95 18.62 -25.46
N LEU A 768 20.59 17.63 -24.64
CA LEU A 768 21.47 17.04 -23.63
C LEU A 768 22.40 16.00 -24.25
N GLU A 769 23.69 16.02 -23.90
CA GLU A 769 24.59 14.90 -24.18
C GLU A 769 24.33 13.71 -23.23
N SER A 770 24.87 12.53 -23.52
CA SER A 770 24.50 11.28 -22.83
C SER A 770 24.81 11.24 -21.33
N ASP A 771 25.75 12.07 -20.85
CA ASP A 771 26.08 12.27 -19.43
C ASP A 771 25.30 13.44 -18.78
N GLU A 772 24.51 14.17 -19.56
CA GLU A 772 23.77 15.36 -19.13
C GLU A 772 22.29 15.07 -18.83
N VAL A 773 21.76 15.82 -17.86
CA VAL A 773 20.36 15.81 -17.44
C VAL A 773 19.84 17.23 -17.29
N CYS A 774 18.53 17.44 -17.43
CA CYS A 774 17.87 18.64 -16.91
C CYS A 774 17.04 18.25 -15.68
N VAL A 775 17.06 19.06 -14.63
CA VAL A 775 16.36 18.79 -13.37
C VAL A 775 15.59 20.04 -12.95
N ILE A 776 14.26 19.98 -12.92
CA ILE A 776 13.39 21.13 -12.62
C ILE A 776 12.83 21.01 -11.20
N LEU A 777 13.06 22.03 -10.38
CA LEU A 777 12.63 22.15 -8.99
C LEU A 777 11.76 23.42 -8.80
N GLU A 778 11.41 23.76 -7.55
CA GLU A 778 10.59 24.95 -7.24
C GLU A 778 11.16 26.25 -7.85
N ASN A 779 12.48 26.42 -7.75
CA ASN A 779 13.21 27.62 -8.14
C ASN A 779 13.78 27.55 -9.58
N GLY A 780 13.17 26.74 -10.46
CA GLY A 780 13.64 26.54 -11.84
C GLY A 780 14.60 25.35 -11.99
N GLN A 781 15.45 25.41 -13.03
CA GLN A 781 16.34 24.30 -13.40
C GLN A 781 17.65 24.32 -12.61
N LEU A 782 18.09 23.14 -12.17
CA LEU A 782 19.37 22.93 -11.49
C LEU A 782 20.55 22.92 -12.48
N SER A 783 21.76 23.24 -12.01
CA SER A 783 22.99 23.13 -12.79
C SER A 783 24.16 22.67 -11.91
N GLY A 784 25.08 21.88 -12.48
CA GLY A 784 26.18 21.23 -11.75
C GLY A 784 26.02 19.72 -11.67
N ASN A 785 26.97 19.02 -11.05
CA ASN A 785 26.91 17.55 -10.98
C ASN A 785 25.81 17.09 -10.02
N VAL A 786 25.11 16.01 -10.38
CA VAL A 786 24.07 15.38 -9.56
C VAL A 786 24.28 13.87 -9.49
N LEU A 787 24.01 13.30 -8.32
CA LEU A 787 23.99 11.86 -8.10
C LEU A 787 22.56 11.35 -8.31
N VAL A 788 22.39 10.32 -9.16
CA VAL A 788 21.08 9.81 -9.59
C VAL A 788 20.97 8.30 -9.34
N TYR A 789 19.85 7.85 -8.75
CA TYR A 789 19.59 6.45 -8.38
C TYR A 789 18.09 6.11 -8.41
N ARG A 790 17.71 4.92 -8.88
CA ARG A 790 16.33 4.40 -8.77
C ARG A 790 16.24 3.44 -7.59
N ASN A 791 15.24 3.60 -6.72
CA ASN A 791 15.07 2.71 -5.55
C ASN A 791 13.98 1.65 -5.81
N PRO A 792 14.26 0.33 -5.71
CA PRO A 792 15.46 -0.29 -5.14
C PRO A 792 16.42 -0.87 -6.19
N GLY A 793 17.45 -0.12 -6.58
CA GLY A 793 18.65 -0.70 -7.20
C GLY A 793 19.48 -1.54 -6.22
N VAL A 794 20.27 -2.46 -6.78
CA VAL A 794 21.19 -3.40 -6.10
C VAL A 794 22.51 -3.62 -6.86
N HIS A 795 22.69 -3.12 -8.09
CA HIS A 795 23.99 -3.13 -8.75
C HIS A 795 24.86 -1.94 -8.28
N PHE A 796 26.17 -2.14 -8.21
CA PHE A 796 27.13 -1.05 -7.92
C PHE A 796 27.04 0.10 -8.94
N GLY A 797 26.65 -0.23 -10.17
CA GLY A 797 26.38 0.72 -11.25
C GLY A 797 25.06 1.47 -11.19
N ASP A 798 24.12 1.14 -10.29
CA ASP A 798 22.79 1.81 -10.27
C ASP A 798 22.82 3.23 -9.71
N VAL A 799 24.00 3.73 -9.31
CA VAL A 799 24.19 5.08 -8.79
C VAL A 799 25.11 5.83 -9.74
N HIS A 800 24.51 6.68 -10.58
CA HIS A 800 25.22 7.47 -11.58
C HIS A 800 25.62 8.85 -11.02
N ILE A 801 26.69 9.43 -11.56
CA ILE A 801 26.96 10.87 -11.49
C ILE A 801 26.70 11.42 -12.88
N LEU A 802 25.81 12.41 -12.99
CA LEU A 802 25.38 13.05 -14.24
C LEU A 802 25.50 14.57 -14.09
N LYS A 803 25.52 15.30 -15.21
CA LYS A 803 25.70 16.75 -15.24
C LYS A 803 24.35 17.44 -15.45
N ALA A 804 23.82 18.09 -14.42
CA ALA A 804 22.65 18.95 -14.56
C ALA A 804 23.00 20.20 -15.38
N LYS A 805 22.19 20.49 -16.40
CA LYS A 805 22.37 21.57 -17.37
C LYS A 805 21.05 22.29 -17.61
N TYR A 806 21.11 23.62 -17.64
CA TYR A 806 19.98 24.47 -18.02
C TYR A 806 19.67 24.33 -19.52
N VAL A 807 18.41 24.06 -19.86
CA VAL A 807 17.90 23.91 -21.24
C VAL A 807 16.79 24.93 -21.48
N LYS A 808 17.14 26.02 -22.20
CA LYS A 808 16.24 27.16 -22.46
C LYS A 808 14.98 26.77 -23.26
N SER A 809 15.16 25.98 -24.32
CA SER A 809 14.09 25.52 -25.21
C SER A 809 13.08 24.59 -24.52
N LEU A 810 13.49 23.87 -23.47
CA LEU A 810 12.58 23.01 -22.70
C LEU A 810 11.56 23.87 -21.94
N GLU A 811 12.03 24.91 -21.27
CA GLU A 811 11.23 25.86 -20.49
C GLU A 811 10.35 26.72 -21.40
N GLU A 812 10.92 27.37 -22.42
CA GLU A 812 10.19 28.29 -23.30
C GLU A 812 9.21 27.58 -24.23
N GLU A 813 9.57 26.42 -24.79
CA GLU A 813 8.81 25.80 -25.88
C GLU A 813 7.98 24.59 -25.48
N PHE A 814 8.32 23.87 -24.41
CA PHE A 814 7.66 22.61 -24.03
C PHE A 814 6.90 22.67 -22.71
N VAL A 815 7.55 23.05 -21.60
CA VAL A 815 6.99 22.81 -20.24
C VAL A 815 6.55 24.07 -19.50
N GLY A 816 7.02 25.25 -19.87
CA GLY A 816 6.70 26.51 -19.18
C GLY A 816 7.06 26.45 -17.69
N ASN A 817 6.12 26.88 -16.85
CA ASN A 817 6.25 26.90 -15.39
C ASN A 817 6.25 25.51 -14.72
N ALA A 818 6.01 24.42 -15.46
CA ALA A 818 5.76 23.11 -14.87
C ALA A 818 7.01 22.54 -14.16
N LYS A 819 6.83 22.02 -12.93
CA LYS A 819 7.95 21.70 -12.02
C LYS A 819 8.01 20.22 -11.62
N TYR A 820 9.14 19.85 -11.02
CA TYR A 820 9.37 18.58 -10.29
C TYR A 820 9.53 17.32 -11.16
N GLY A 821 10.58 17.34 -12.01
CA GLY A 821 11.00 16.19 -12.82
C GLY A 821 12.48 16.22 -13.18
N ILE A 822 12.98 15.08 -13.67
CA ILE A 822 14.31 14.92 -14.27
C ILE A 822 14.17 14.41 -15.71
N PHE A 823 14.89 15.07 -16.62
CA PHE A 823 14.96 14.79 -18.04
C PHE A 823 16.30 14.12 -18.34
N PHE A 824 16.24 12.94 -18.95
CA PHE A 824 17.42 12.21 -19.41
C PHE A 824 17.64 12.43 -20.90
N SER A 825 18.90 12.52 -21.32
CA SER A 825 19.28 12.62 -22.73
C SER A 825 18.69 11.47 -23.57
N THR A 826 18.34 11.79 -24.80
CA THR A 826 17.94 10.81 -25.83
C THR A 826 19.09 10.45 -26.77
N LYS A 827 20.34 10.56 -26.29
CA LYS A 827 21.56 10.24 -27.03
C LYS A 827 22.31 9.07 -26.39
N GLY A 828 23.16 8.42 -27.17
CA GLY A 828 23.99 7.30 -26.73
C GLY A 828 23.36 5.93 -26.91
N ARG A 829 24.12 4.91 -26.49
CA ARG A 829 23.92 3.48 -26.83
C ARG A 829 22.80 2.81 -26.05
N ARG A 830 22.37 3.42 -24.93
CA ARG A 830 21.36 2.93 -24.00
C ARG A 830 20.76 4.12 -23.26
N SER A 831 19.54 3.98 -22.76
CA SER A 831 18.86 5.02 -21.99
C SER A 831 19.21 4.93 -20.50
N VAL A 832 19.51 6.07 -19.88
CA VAL A 832 19.93 6.18 -18.47
C VAL A 832 18.89 5.56 -17.51
N GLY A 833 17.60 5.62 -17.85
CA GLY A 833 16.55 4.93 -17.08
C GLY A 833 16.77 3.42 -17.01
N SER A 834 17.10 2.78 -18.14
CA SER A 834 17.38 1.34 -18.20
C SER A 834 18.74 0.96 -17.59
N GLU A 835 19.72 1.87 -17.59
CA GLU A 835 21.02 1.68 -16.93
C GLU A 835 20.88 1.65 -15.40
N ILE A 836 20.02 2.51 -14.86
CA ILE A 836 19.77 2.66 -13.43
C ILE A 836 18.73 1.61 -12.98
N ALA A 837 19.22 0.46 -12.52
CA ALA A 837 18.43 -0.64 -11.96
C ALA A 837 17.37 -1.23 -12.90
N ASN A 838 17.56 -1.20 -14.23
CA ASN A 838 16.56 -1.61 -15.23
C ASN A 838 15.21 -0.86 -15.11
N GLY A 839 15.27 0.47 -15.11
CA GLY A 839 14.10 1.35 -15.06
C GLY A 839 13.53 1.77 -16.41
N ASP A 840 12.37 2.41 -16.35
CA ASP A 840 11.64 2.98 -17.48
C ASP A 840 11.17 4.42 -17.17
N PHE A 841 10.33 4.99 -18.02
CA PHE A 841 9.67 6.28 -17.78
C PHE A 841 8.14 6.15 -17.67
N ASP A 842 7.63 4.95 -17.37
CA ASP A 842 6.20 4.63 -17.26
C ASP A 842 5.58 5.02 -15.89
N GLY A 843 6.45 5.38 -14.95
CA GLY A 843 6.12 5.99 -13.65
C GLY A 843 7.26 6.01 -12.63
N ASP A 844 8.49 5.70 -13.02
CA ASP A 844 9.62 5.62 -12.12
C ASP A 844 10.00 6.96 -11.48
N ARG A 845 10.57 6.86 -10.28
CA ARG A 845 11.05 8.00 -9.51
C ARG A 845 12.51 7.82 -9.12
N TYR A 846 13.31 8.81 -9.45
CA TYR A 846 14.75 8.84 -9.28
C TYR A 846 15.08 9.70 -8.05
N PHE A 847 15.89 9.15 -7.15
CA PHE A 847 16.62 9.92 -6.14
C PHE A 847 17.64 10.78 -6.88
N VAL A 848 17.54 12.10 -6.77
CA VAL A 848 18.45 13.07 -7.37
C VAL A 848 19.05 13.90 -6.24
N SER A 849 20.38 13.94 -6.15
CA SER A 849 21.12 14.62 -5.07
C SER A 849 22.17 15.56 -5.63
N HIS A 850 22.08 16.84 -5.25
CA HIS A 850 23.14 17.85 -5.43
C HIS A 850 24.02 17.99 -4.17
N ASN A 851 24.02 16.97 -3.29
CA ASN A 851 24.77 17.04 -2.04
C ASN A 851 26.29 16.94 -2.27
N ASN A 852 27.01 18.03 -2.02
CA ASN A 852 28.46 18.13 -2.24
C ASN A 852 29.29 17.05 -1.52
N LYS A 853 28.89 16.58 -0.32
CA LYS A 853 29.61 15.48 0.37
C LYS A 853 29.43 14.16 -0.38
N LEU A 854 28.24 13.84 -0.88
CA LEU A 854 28.03 12.65 -1.70
C LEU A 854 28.81 12.72 -3.02
N LEU A 855 28.73 13.85 -3.72
CA LEU A 855 29.43 14.07 -5.00
C LEU A 855 30.96 14.05 -4.87
N HIS A 856 31.50 14.42 -3.71
CA HIS A 856 32.94 14.40 -3.44
C HIS A 856 33.48 12.99 -3.13
N TYR A 857 32.75 12.19 -2.34
CA TYR A 857 33.24 10.88 -1.91
C TYR A 857 32.82 9.71 -2.82
N PHE A 858 31.66 9.79 -3.46
CA PHE A 858 31.13 8.68 -4.24
C PHE A 858 31.85 8.51 -5.59
N LYS A 859 32.15 7.26 -5.95
CA LYS A 859 32.75 6.86 -7.22
C LYS A 859 31.79 5.97 -7.99
N ALA A 860 31.34 6.45 -9.14
CA ALA A 860 30.49 5.68 -10.04
C ALA A 860 31.19 4.39 -10.50
N SER A 861 30.42 3.30 -10.56
CA SER A 861 30.83 2.04 -11.19
C SER A 861 30.28 1.96 -12.61
N LYS A 862 30.69 0.95 -13.39
CA LYS A 862 30.05 0.69 -14.68
C LYS A 862 28.56 0.37 -14.49
N PRO A 863 27.64 0.87 -15.35
CA PRO A 863 26.21 0.55 -15.32
C PRO A 863 25.91 -0.95 -15.29
N TRP A 864 24.69 -1.32 -14.87
CA TRP A 864 24.30 -2.73 -14.86
C TRP A 864 24.11 -3.30 -16.26
N GLU A 865 24.80 -4.39 -16.56
CA GLU A 865 24.51 -5.27 -17.69
C GLU A 865 24.22 -6.69 -17.22
N ARG A 866 23.14 -7.29 -17.75
CA ARG A 866 22.83 -8.71 -17.54
C ARG A 866 24.03 -9.56 -17.97
N THR A 867 24.58 -10.32 -17.03
CA THR A 867 25.76 -11.18 -17.21
C THR A 867 25.34 -12.66 -17.27
N TYR A 868 24.37 -13.05 -16.44
CA TYR A 868 23.81 -14.38 -16.35
C TYR A 868 22.36 -14.39 -16.84
N PHE A 869 21.99 -15.42 -17.60
CA PHE A 869 20.66 -15.52 -18.24
C PHE A 869 19.74 -16.46 -17.46
N THR A 870 18.57 -15.97 -17.06
CA THR A 870 17.45 -16.85 -16.67
C THR A 870 16.79 -17.41 -17.93
N PRO A 871 16.57 -18.73 -18.06
CA PRO A 871 15.81 -19.29 -19.17
C PRO A 871 14.38 -18.74 -19.28
N SER A 872 13.93 -18.54 -20.52
CA SER A 872 12.53 -18.26 -20.84
C SER A 872 11.85 -19.53 -21.34
N ALA A 873 10.63 -19.79 -20.88
CA ALA A 873 9.82 -20.90 -21.40
C ALA A 873 9.32 -20.60 -22.82
N PRO A 874 9.03 -21.62 -23.66
CA PRO A 874 8.44 -21.43 -24.99
C PRO A 874 7.11 -20.65 -24.92
N SER A 875 7.07 -19.47 -25.52
CA SER A 875 5.91 -18.57 -25.41
C SER A 875 4.78 -18.94 -26.37
N LYS A 876 3.78 -19.68 -25.86
CA LYS A 876 2.46 -19.78 -26.50
C LYS A 876 1.85 -18.38 -26.64
N LYS A 877 1.18 -18.08 -27.76
CA LYS A 877 0.36 -16.86 -27.89
C LYS A 877 -1.08 -17.14 -27.41
N PRO A 878 -1.78 -16.17 -26.80
CA PRO A 878 -3.18 -16.35 -26.37
C PRO A 878 -4.16 -16.58 -27.53
N ARG A 879 -3.81 -16.18 -28.75
CA ARG A 879 -4.58 -16.38 -29.99
C ARG A 879 -4.45 -17.78 -30.58
N ASP A 880 -3.43 -18.53 -30.17
CA ASP A 880 -3.10 -19.85 -30.73
C ASP A 880 -3.72 -20.99 -29.89
N LEU A 881 -4.58 -20.66 -28.91
CA LEU A 881 -5.24 -21.56 -27.97
C LEU A 881 -6.77 -21.42 -28.06
N SER A 882 -7.50 -22.48 -27.72
CA SER A 882 -8.93 -22.37 -27.41
C SER A 882 -9.16 -21.59 -26.11
N HIS A 883 -10.40 -21.13 -25.88
CA HIS A 883 -10.74 -20.38 -24.67
C HIS A 883 -10.52 -21.19 -23.38
N ASP A 884 -10.79 -22.50 -23.39
CA ASP A 884 -10.67 -23.33 -22.19
C ASP A 884 -9.19 -23.68 -21.87
N GLU A 885 -8.38 -23.97 -22.90
CA GLU A 885 -6.92 -24.12 -22.75
C GLU A 885 -6.26 -22.83 -22.24
N LEU A 886 -6.75 -21.68 -22.71
CA LEU A 886 -6.29 -20.37 -22.24
C LEU A 886 -6.61 -20.18 -20.75
N GLU A 887 -7.83 -20.47 -20.27
CA GLU A 887 -8.15 -20.36 -18.84
C GLU A 887 -7.32 -21.33 -17.98
N GLU A 888 -7.00 -22.55 -18.44
CA GLU A 888 -6.11 -23.45 -17.68
C GLU A 888 -4.67 -22.90 -17.55
N GLU A 889 -4.05 -22.48 -18.65
CA GLU A 889 -2.69 -21.94 -18.65
C GLU A 889 -2.59 -20.65 -17.80
N LEU A 890 -3.64 -19.82 -17.81
CA LEU A 890 -3.76 -18.62 -16.97
C LEU A 890 -3.84 -18.98 -15.47
N VAL A 891 -4.44 -20.11 -15.10
CA VAL A 891 -4.49 -20.60 -13.72
C VAL A 891 -3.14 -21.17 -13.28
N ASP A 892 -2.40 -21.83 -14.15
CA ASP A 892 -1.03 -22.28 -13.81
C ASP A 892 -0.05 -21.10 -13.74
N GLN A 893 -0.24 -20.04 -14.54
CA GLN A 893 0.50 -18.77 -14.40
C GLN A 893 0.32 -18.12 -13.01
N LEU A 894 -0.87 -18.21 -12.40
CA LEU A 894 -1.11 -17.71 -11.04
C LEU A 894 -0.20 -18.40 -10.00
N PHE A 895 -0.02 -19.71 -10.11
CA PHE A 895 0.91 -20.45 -9.25
C PHE A 895 2.38 -20.09 -9.54
N ALA A 896 2.77 -19.94 -10.80
CA ALA A 896 4.13 -19.52 -11.18
C ALA A 896 4.48 -18.10 -10.67
N THR A 897 3.52 -17.17 -10.70
CA THR A 897 3.70 -15.78 -10.24
C THR A 897 4.14 -15.70 -8.77
N ARG A 898 3.60 -16.57 -7.92
CA ARG A 898 4.01 -16.68 -6.50
C ARG A 898 5.50 -17.00 -6.37
N ASN A 899 6.00 -17.92 -7.18
CA ASN A 899 7.40 -18.36 -7.15
C ASN A 899 8.35 -17.23 -7.55
N GLN A 900 8.05 -16.52 -8.63
CA GLN A 900 8.80 -15.33 -9.08
C GLN A 900 8.88 -14.25 -7.98
N THR A 901 7.75 -13.96 -7.32
CA THR A 901 7.69 -12.99 -6.21
C THR A 901 8.49 -13.44 -4.97
N MET A 902 8.73 -14.75 -4.82
CA MET A 902 9.62 -15.30 -3.79
C MET A 902 11.10 -15.11 -4.17
N VAL A 903 11.48 -15.37 -5.43
CA VAL A 903 12.86 -15.16 -5.95
C VAL A 903 13.31 -13.74 -5.68
N ALA A 904 12.57 -12.73 -6.15
CA ALA A 904 12.95 -11.33 -5.95
C ALA A 904 13.12 -10.96 -4.46
N GLY A 905 12.30 -11.56 -3.57
CA GLY A 905 12.45 -11.38 -2.13
C GLY A 905 13.74 -12.00 -1.57
N ILE A 906 14.04 -13.25 -1.93
CA ILE A 906 15.22 -13.97 -1.44
C ILE A 906 16.51 -13.38 -2.05
N SER A 907 16.51 -13.04 -3.34
CA SER A 907 17.67 -12.45 -4.02
C SER A 907 18.03 -11.09 -3.42
N GLY A 908 17.05 -10.22 -3.13
CA GLY A 908 17.29 -8.94 -2.48
C GLY A 908 17.78 -9.05 -1.03
N ASP A 909 17.18 -9.93 -0.23
CA ASP A 909 17.63 -10.20 1.15
C ASP A 909 19.04 -10.82 1.20
N SER A 910 19.37 -11.69 0.23
CA SER A 910 20.68 -12.34 0.10
C SER A 910 21.74 -11.35 -0.38
N TRP A 911 21.42 -10.54 -1.40
CA TRP A 911 22.29 -9.48 -1.90
C TRP A 911 22.67 -8.51 -0.79
N LEU A 912 21.70 -8.02 -0.02
CA LEU A 912 21.96 -7.08 1.09
C LEU A 912 22.82 -7.71 2.19
N THR A 913 22.73 -9.04 2.37
CA THR A 913 23.55 -9.79 3.32
C THR A 913 25.01 -9.93 2.85
N PHE A 914 25.26 -10.12 1.55
CA PHE A 914 26.62 -10.16 1.00
C PHE A 914 27.24 -8.77 0.83
N ALA A 915 26.43 -7.75 0.50
CA ALA A 915 26.85 -6.34 0.53
C ALA A 915 27.34 -5.93 1.92
N ASP A 916 26.63 -6.37 2.97
CA ASP A 916 27.02 -6.11 4.35
C ASP A 916 28.36 -6.75 4.72
N GLN A 917 28.58 -8.00 4.29
CA GLN A 917 29.87 -8.69 4.47
C GLN A 917 30.99 -7.99 3.71
N HIS A 918 30.77 -7.63 2.44
CA HIS A 918 31.75 -6.91 1.61
C HIS A 918 32.17 -5.57 2.24
N ILE A 919 31.24 -4.81 2.81
CA ILE A 919 31.52 -3.55 3.52
C ILE A 919 32.39 -3.76 4.78
N VAL A 920 32.31 -4.93 5.43
CA VAL A 920 33.10 -5.25 6.64
C VAL A 920 34.50 -5.77 6.32
N LEU A 921 34.69 -6.44 5.18
CA LEU A 921 36.00 -6.99 4.77
C LEU A 921 37.00 -5.89 4.37
N GLY A 922 38.30 -6.18 4.51
CA GLY A 922 39.41 -5.30 4.08
C GLY A 922 39.40 -5.01 2.58
N LYS A 923 40.17 -4.03 2.10
CA LYS A 923 40.24 -3.73 0.65
C LYS A 923 40.81 -4.90 -0.13
N ASP A 924 41.91 -5.46 0.37
CA ASP A 924 42.73 -6.49 -0.29
C ASP A 924 42.33 -7.91 0.18
N ASP A 925 41.08 -8.08 0.61
CA ASP A 925 40.56 -9.34 1.15
C ASP A 925 40.17 -10.32 0.04
N ALA A 926 40.73 -11.54 0.10
CA ALA A 926 40.57 -12.55 -0.94
C ALA A 926 39.13 -13.07 -1.12
N GLU A 927 38.23 -12.85 -0.15
CA GLU A 927 36.81 -13.19 -0.31
C GLU A 927 36.00 -12.12 -1.06
N LYS A 928 36.50 -10.88 -1.22
CA LYS A 928 35.73 -9.82 -1.90
C LYS A 928 35.32 -10.16 -3.35
N PRO A 929 36.22 -10.62 -4.24
CA PRO A 929 35.82 -11.01 -5.59
C PRO A 929 34.77 -12.14 -5.60
N ARG A 930 34.83 -13.05 -4.62
CA ARG A 930 33.85 -14.15 -4.45
C ARG A 930 32.49 -13.64 -3.97
N LEU A 931 32.45 -12.58 -3.17
CA LEU A 931 31.20 -11.91 -2.80
C LEU A 931 30.64 -11.10 -3.97
N GLU A 932 31.47 -10.37 -4.70
CA GLU A 932 31.09 -9.57 -5.88
C GLU A 932 30.45 -10.45 -6.97
N GLU A 933 31.06 -11.60 -7.30
CA GLU A 933 30.49 -12.57 -8.25
C GLU A 933 29.08 -13.04 -7.84
N LYS A 934 28.88 -13.34 -6.55
CA LYS A 934 27.56 -13.71 -6.00
C LYS A 934 26.58 -12.54 -6.08
N MET A 935 27.03 -11.32 -5.78
CA MET A 935 26.20 -10.12 -5.81
C MET A 935 25.75 -9.77 -7.24
N VAL A 936 26.59 -9.95 -8.25
CA VAL A 936 26.18 -9.82 -9.67
C VAL A 936 25.17 -10.90 -10.05
N LYS A 937 25.42 -12.18 -9.71
CA LYS A 937 24.45 -13.28 -9.93
C LYS A 937 23.10 -13.01 -9.27
N LEU A 938 23.10 -12.49 -8.05
CA LEU A 938 21.89 -12.12 -7.30
C LEU A 938 21.21 -10.86 -7.87
N THR A 939 21.96 -9.94 -8.48
CA THR A 939 21.43 -8.75 -9.18
C THR A 939 20.67 -9.17 -10.44
N ASP A 940 21.27 -10.01 -11.29
CA ASP A 940 20.63 -10.53 -12.50
C ASP A 940 19.36 -11.33 -12.15
N LEU A 941 19.45 -12.23 -11.16
CA LEU A 941 18.29 -12.96 -10.62
C LEU A 941 17.24 -12.05 -9.98
N TYR A 942 17.60 -10.87 -9.46
CA TYR A 942 16.66 -9.93 -8.87
C TYR A 942 15.86 -9.19 -9.95
N TYR A 943 16.53 -8.62 -10.96
CA TYR A 943 15.86 -7.90 -12.05
C TYR A 943 15.06 -8.85 -12.95
N ASP A 944 15.61 -10.01 -13.31
CA ASP A 944 14.87 -11.02 -14.06
C ASP A 944 13.62 -11.49 -13.30
N ALA A 945 13.65 -11.55 -11.96
CA ALA A 945 12.50 -11.92 -11.14
C ALA A 945 11.44 -10.81 -10.99
N LEU A 946 11.83 -9.53 -11.06
CA LEU A 946 10.88 -8.40 -11.08
C LEU A 946 10.10 -8.35 -12.40
N ASP A 947 10.77 -8.61 -13.54
CA ASP A 947 10.14 -8.61 -14.87
C ASP A 947 9.59 -9.98 -15.29
N ALA A 948 9.75 -11.03 -14.48
CA ALA A 948 9.30 -12.39 -14.78
C ALA A 948 7.80 -12.48 -15.13
N GLY A 949 6.96 -11.73 -14.40
CA GLY A 949 5.51 -11.63 -14.63
C GLY A 949 5.12 -10.85 -15.90
N LYS A 950 6.08 -10.28 -16.64
CA LYS A 950 5.91 -9.67 -17.97
C LYS A 950 6.62 -10.46 -19.07
N SER A 951 7.74 -11.10 -18.75
CA SER A 951 8.67 -11.74 -19.70
C SER A 951 8.44 -13.24 -19.89
N GLY A 952 7.84 -13.93 -18.91
CA GLY A 952 7.69 -15.39 -18.94
C GLY A 952 8.93 -16.17 -18.47
N LYS A 953 9.89 -15.49 -17.84
CA LYS A 953 11.08 -16.12 -17.23
C LYS A 953 10.68 -17.11 -16.12
N THR A 954 11.25 -18.31 -16.20
CA THR A 954 10.94 -19.43 -15.31
C THR A 954 12.09 -19.73 -14.36
N PHE A 955 11.79 -19.80 -13.06
CA PHE A 955 12.76 -20.04 -11.98
C PHE A 955 12.62 -21.45 -11.36
N CYS A 956 12.05 -22.37 -12.13
CA CYS A 956 11.93 -23.80 -11.83
C CYS A 956 12.59 -24.55 -12.99
N GLN A 957 13.41 -25.57 -12.71
CA GLN A 957 13.87 -26.48 -13.76
C GLN A 957 12.78 -27.50 -14.10
N GLN A 958 12.71 -27.89 -15.37
CA GLN A 958 11.87 -28.99 -15.84
C GLN A 958 12.64 -30.30 -15.62
N THR A 959 12.39 -31.00 -14.51
CA THR A 959 13.01 -32.30 -14.24
C THR A 959 12.42 -33.38 -15.14
N THR A 960 13.22 -33.88 -16.08
CA THR A 960 12.79 -34.84 -17.11
C THR A 960 12.56 -36.24 -16.54
N LEU A 961 11.41 -36.44 -15.89
CA LEU A 961 10.87 -37.78 -15.58
C LEU A 961 9.72 -38.13 -16.53
N THR A 962 9.65 -39.41 -16.87
CA THR A 962 8.87 -39.90 -18.00
C THR A 962 7.37 -40.01 -17.72
N SER A 963 6.58 -39.45 -18.63
CA SER A 963 5.14 -39.71 -18.85
C SER A 963 4.14 -39.07 -17.87
N SER A 964 3.18 -38.36 -18.45
CA SER A 964 1.83 -38.04 -17.92
C SER A 964 1.66 -37.23 -16.62
N LEU A 965 2.71 -36.79 -15.93
CA LEU A 965 2.58 -35.83 -14.81
C LEU A 965 3.63 -34.70 -14.90
N LEU A 966 3.16 -33.46 -15.05
CA LEU A 966 4.01 -32.27 -15.05
C LEU A 966 4.43 -31.89 -13.61
N PHE A 967 5.64 -32.28 -13.23
CA PHE A 967 6.25 -31.88 -11.96
C PHE A 967 6.82 -30.45 -12.05
N TRP A 968 6.16 -29.51 -11.38
CA TRP A 968 6.73 -28.19 -11.07
C TRP A 968 7.48 -28.25 -9.75
N GLU A 969 8.76 -28.62 -9.82
CA GLU A 969 9.65 -28.70 -8.65
C GLU A 969 10.26 -27.33 -8.28
N GLN A 970 11.15 -27.31 -7.29
CA GLN A 970 11.44 -26.14 -6.45
C GLN A 970 12.12 -24.98 -7.19
N VAL A 971 11.93 -23.78 -6.62
CA VAL A 971 12.73 -22.60 -6.92
C VAL A 971 14.11 -22.76 -6.29
N GLU A 972 15.00 -23.49 -6.96
CA GLU A 972 16.37 -23.65 -6.48
C GLU A 972 17.27 -22.49 -6.95
N ILE A 973 17.17 -21.36 -6.25
CA ILE A 973 18.30 -20.43 -6.16
C ILE A 973 19.48 -21.24 -5.61
N SER A 974 20.54 -21.38 -6.40
CA SER A 974 21.65 -22.28 -6.10
C SER A 974 22.19 -22.04 -4.68
N LYS A 975 22.31 -23.11 -3.88
CA LYS A 975 22.58 -23.02 -2.43
C LYS A 975 23.83 -22.19 -2.06
N CYS A 976 24.79 -22.02 -2.97
CA CYS A 976 25.98 -21.17 -2.83
C CYS A 976 25.71 -19.65 -2.87
N LEU A 977 24.56 -19.23 -3.41
CA LEU A 977 24.05 -17.85 -3.48
C LEU A 977 23.15 -17.49 -2.28
N LEU A 978 22.97 -18.39 -1.32
CA LEU A 978 22.15 -18.16 -0.13
C LEU A 978 23.05 -17.98 1.12
N PRO A 979 22.86 -16.94 1.94
CA PRO A 979 23.66 -16.74 3.14
C PRO A 979 23.21 -17.67 4.28
N GLN A 980 24.18 -18.26 4.99
CA GLN A 980 23.91 -19.14 6.14
C GLN A 980 23.32 -18.38 7.35
N LYS A 981 23.72 -17.11 7.51
CA LYS A 981 23.24 -16.19 8.56
C LYS A 981 23.06 -14.79 7.97
N TYR A 982 22.13 -14.03 8.54
CA TYR A 982 21.77 -12.68 8.12
C TYR A 982 22.25 -11.64 9.15
N PRO A 983 22.54 -10.38 8.76
CA PRO A 983 22.89 -9.35 9.72
C PRO A 983 21.69 -8.98 10.62
N HIS A 984 21.97 -8.72 11.89
CA HIS A 984 20.98 -8.45 12.95
C HIS A 984 20.00 -7.31 12.64
N PHE A 985 20.39 -6.33 11.81
CA PHE A 985 19.49 -5.25 11.35
C PHE A 985 18.36 -5.72 10.42
N MET A 986 18.37 -6.97 9.97
CA MET A 986 17.26 -7.60 9.22
C MET A 986 16.22 -8.25 10.14
N GLU A 987 16.40 -8.19 11.47
CA GLU A 987 15.44 -8.64 12.49
C GLU A 987 14.98 -10.12 12.29
N LYS A 988 15.87 -10.98 11.80
CA LYS A 988 15.69 -12.44 11.69
C LYS A 988 15.86 -13.10 13.07
N ASN A 989 15.57 -14.41 13.17
CA ASN A 989 15.78 -15.18 14.41
C ASN A 989 17.26 -15.14 14.85
N PRO A 990 17.57 -15.08 16.17
CA PRO A 990 18.94 -14.97 16.67
C PRO A 990 19.89 -16.05 16.14
N ASP A 991 19.44 -17.31 16.08
CA ASP A 991 20.26 -18.46 15.67
C ASP A 991 20.66 -18.39 14.18
N LYS A 992 19.85 -17.69 13.37
CA LYS A 992 20.08 -17.41 11.94
C LYS A 992 20.71 -16.03 11.70
N SER A 993 21.21 -15.37 12.74
CA SER A 993 21.74 -14.01 12.67
C SER A 993 23.22 -13.90 13.05
N TYR A 994 23.89 -12.85 12.56
CA TYR A 994 25.18 -12.37 13.05
C TYR A 994 25.08 -10.88 13.41
N HIS A 995 25.97 -10.40 14.27
CA HIS A 995 26.08 -8.99 14.60
C HIS A 995 27.03 -8.30 13.62
N SER A 996 26.52 -7.36 12.84
CA SER A 996 27.29 -6.63 11.82
C SER A 996 27.96 -5.38 12.38
N SER A 997 29.24 -5.20 12.04
CA SER A 997 30.03 -3.98 12.30
C SER A 997 29.98 -2.96 11.15
N SER A 998 29.20 -3.22 10.09
CA SER A 998 29.03 -2.31 8.97
C SER A 998 28.31 -1.02 9.37
N VAL A 999 28.28 -0.03 8.48
CA VAL A 999 27.46 1.18 8.68
C VAL A 999 25.97 0.86 8.89
N LEU A 1000 25.42 -0.19 8.26
CA LEU A 1000 24.03 -0.59 8.44
C LEU A 1000 23.79 -1.20 9.84
N GLY A 1001 24.76 -1.94 10.37
CA GLY A 1001 24.77 -2.41 11.76
C GLY A 1001 24.86 -1.25 12.76
N LEU A 1002 25.82 -0.35 12.55
CA LEU A 1002 26.05 0.82 13.40
C LEU A 1002 24.85 1.77 13.45
N ILE A 1003 24.20 2.03 12.30
CA ILE A 1003 22.93 2.78 12.24
C ILE A 1003 21.85 2.08 13.07
N TYR A 1004 21.68 0.77 12.87
CA TYR A 1004 20.63 -0.01 13.55
C TYR A 1004 20.79 0.00 15.08
N ASP A 1005 22.00 -0.26 15.59
CA ASP A 1005 22.23 -0.28 17.04
C ASP A 1005 22.29 1.12 17.66
N THR A 1006 22.76 2.13 16.93
CA THR A 1006 22.70 3.53 17.40
C THR A 1006 21.26 3.95 17.60
N VAL A 1007 20.36 3.69 16.64
CA VAL A 1007 18.92 4.01 16.76
C VAL A 1007 18.21 3.16 17.84
N LYS A 1008 18.67 1.94 18.06
CA LYS A 1008 18.13 1.01 19.08
C LYS A 1008 18.61 1.35 20.50
N GLY A 1009 19.87 1.79 20.64
CA GLY A 1009 20.48 2.24 21.89
C GLY A 1009 20.09 3.67 22.27
N TYR A 1010 19.69 4.49 21.29
CA TYR A 1010 19.13 5.82 21.53
C TYR A 1010 17.87 5.71 22.40
N GLN A 1011 18.00 6.12 23.65
CA GLN A 1011 16.90 6.10 24.60
C GLN A 1011 15.75 6.90 24.03
N SER A 1012 14.55 6.32 24.03
CA SER A 1012 13.35 7.13 23.89
C SER A 1012 13.17 7.93 25.16
N ASP A 1013 12.72 9.17 25.02
CA ASP A 1013 12.13 10.00 26.09
C ASP A 1013 10.78 9.42 26.59
N ASN A 1014 10.65 8.08 26.63
CA ASN A 1014 9.63 7.35 27.37
C ASN A 1014 9.92 7.46 28.88
N ALA A 1015 10.15 8.69 29.37
CA ALA A 1015 9.73 9.00 30.72
C ALA A 1015 8.24 8.67 30.75
N SER A 1016 7.85 7.69 31.56
CA SER A 1016 6.44 7.42 31.83
C SER A 1016 5.82 8.75 32.27
N ILE A 1017 4.81 9.24 31.58
CA ILE A 1017 4.13 10.49 31.94
C ILE A 1017 3.47 10.23 33.28
N LYS A 1018 4.11 10.70 34.36
CA LYS A 1018 3.80 10.27 35.74
C LYS A 1018 2.53 10.90 36.25
N ASP A 1019 2.28 12.13 35.80
CA ASP A 1019 1.26 13.03 36.31
C ASP A 1019 0.38 13.46 35.14
N VAL A 1020 -0.92 13.20 35.22
CA VAL A 1020 -1.90 13.74 34.27
C VAL A 1020 -2.57 14.93 34.93
N TRP A 1021 -2.46 16.11 34.33
CA TRP A 1021 -2.93 17.38 34.88
C TRP A 1021 -3.85 18.11 33.90
N LYS A 1022 -4.76 18.95 34.43
CA LYS A 1022 -5.72 19.73 33.66
C LYS A 1022 -5.12 21.09 33.28
N LEU A 1023 -5.35 21.56 32.05
CA LEU A 1023 -4.98 22.91 31.63
C LEU A 1023 -5.69 23.94 32.53
N PRO A 1024 -4.99 24.92 33.16
CA PRO A 1024 -5.61 25.82 34.16
C PRO A 1024 -6.79 26.65 33.65
N CYS A 1025 -6.85 26.94 32.35
CA CYS A 1025 -7.98 27.63 31.73
C CYS A 1025 -9.20 26.72 31.47
N PHE A 1026 -9.04 25.40 31.57
CA PHE A 1026 -10.11 24.41 31.45
C PHE A 1026 -10.58 23.90 32.83
N ASP A 1027 -9.76 24.03 33.88
CA ASP A 1027 -10.09 23.61 35.24
C ASP A 1027 -11.00 24.63 35.96
N VAL A 1028 -12.19 24.81 35.39
CA VAL A 1028 -13.27 25.69 35.85
C VAL A 1028 -14.48 24.86 36.31
N GLU A 1029 -15.36 25.44 37.13
CA GLU A 1029 -16.59 24.77 37.53
C GLU A 1029 -17.53 24.52 36.34
N ILE A 1030 -18.04 23.30 36.25
CA ILE A 1030 -18.93 22.84 35.17
C ILE A 1030 -20.33 22.56 35.73
N PRO A 1031 -21.41 23.01 35.08
CA PRO A 1031 -22.77 22.74 35.56
C PRO A 1031 -23.04 21.25 35.76
N ALA A 1032 -23.58 20.88 36.94
CA ALA A 1032 -23.73 19.50 37.36
C ALA A 1032 -24.60 18.64 36.41
N ALA A 1033 -25.59 19.24 35.76
CA ALA A 1033 -26.39 18.59 34.72
C ALA A 1033 -25.54 18.17 33.51
N THR A 1034 -24.71 19.09 33.00
CA THR A 1034 -23.78 18.86 31.88
C THR A 1034 -22.74 17.81 32.23
N MET A 1035 -22.19 17.89 33.45
CA MET A 1035 -21.23 16.91 33.98
C MET A 1035 -21.85 15.50 34.05
N ASN A 1036 -23.07 15.36 34.59
CA ASN A 1036 -23.74 14.06 34.70
C ASN A 1036 -24.10 13.48 33.32
N LEU A 1037 -24.65 14.30 32.41
CA LEU A 1037 -24.97 13.90 31.04
C LEU A 1037 -23.76 13.29 30.33
N TRP A 1038 -22.61 13.97 30.38
CA TRP A 1038 -21.40 13.45 29.73
C TRP A 1038 -20.73 12.31 30.50
N LYS A 1039 -20.90 12.23 31.82
CA LYS A 1039 -20.41 11.11 32.63
C LYS A 1039 -21.13 9.80 32.27
N ASP A 1040 -22.41 9.87 31.93
CA ASP A 1040 -23.19 8.73 31.44
C ASP A 1040 -22.91 8.43 29.96
N ARG A 1041 -22.84 9.44 29.09
CA ARG A 1041 -22.35 9.27 27.69
C ARG A 1041 -20.96 8.62 27.66
N TYR A 1042 -20.07 8.96 28.59
CA TYR A 1042 -18.73 8.35 28.70
C TYR A 1042 -18.74 6.90 29.23
N LYS A 1043 -19.73 6.50 30.03
CA LYS A 1043 -19.95 5.07 30.36
C LYS A 1043 -20.33 4.31 29.09
N SER A 1044 -21.30 4.81 28.32
CA SER A 1044 -21.75 4.21 27.06
C SER A 1044 -20.61 4.14 26.04
N TYR A 1045 -19.82 5.21 25.88
CA TYR A 1045 -18.63 5.24 25.02
C TYR A 1045 -17.65 4.10 25.34
N LYS A 1046 -17.39 3.81 26.62
CA LYS A 1046 -16.48 2.71 26.98
C LYS A 1046 -17.01 1.34 26.54
N TRP A 1047 -18.33 1.12 26.58
CA TRP A 1047 -18.94 -0.11 26.06
C TRP A 1047 -18.91 -0.15 24.52
N ASP A 1048 -19.34 0.93 23.86
CA ASP A 1048 -19.28 1.07 22.39
C ASP A 1048 -17.86 0.83 21.85
N MET A 1049 -16.85 1.41 22.51
CA MET A 1049 -15.44 1.32 22.10
C MET A 1049 -14.83 -0.06 22.40
N VAL A 1050 -15.32 -0.80 23.41
CA VAL A 1050 -14.91 -2.21 23.62
C VAL A 1050 -15.46 -3.09 22.50
N ASP A 1051 -16.77 -3.01 22.19
CA ASP A 1051 -17.39 -3.77 21.09
C ASP A 1051 -16.74 -3.43 19.73
N ALA A 1052 -16.34 -2.17 19.52
CA ALA A 1052 -15.60 -1.72 18.35
C ALA A 1052 -14.15 -2.21 18.28
N LEU A 1053 -13.43 -2.33 19.41
CA LEU A 1053 -12.04 -2.79 19.45
C LEU A 1053 -11.91 -4.33 19.45
N GLU A 1054 -12.97 -5.04 19.82
CA GLU A 1054 -13.10 -6.49 19.64
C GLU A 1054 -13.42 -6.89 18.19
N SER A 1055 -13.71 -5.92 17.31
CA SER A 1055 -13.74 -6.12 15.85
C SER A 1055 -12.32 -6.40 15.28
N GLY A 1056 -12.15 -6.50 13.96
CA GLY A 1056 -10.98 -7.10 13.31
C GLY A 1056 -9.85 -6.15 12.97
N ASP A 1057 -8.63 -6.63 12.75
CA ASP A 1057 -7.48 -5.78 12.39
C ASP A 1057 -7.75 -4.85 11.17
N GLU A 1058 -8.65 -5.25 10.27
CA GLU A 1058 -9.09 -4.49 9.10
C GLU A 1058 -10.39 -3.65 9.32
N SER A 1059 -11.18 -3.93 10.37
CA SER A 1059 -12.39 -3.15 10.74
C SER A 1059 -12.21 -2.25 11.97
N LYS A 1060 -11.43 -2.65 12.99
CA LYS A 1060 -11.16 -1.97 14.28
C LYS A 1060 -11.04 -0.45 14.20
N ASN A 1061 -10.20 0.05 13.27
CA ASN A 1061 -9.99 1.49 13.11
C ASN A 1061 -11.31 2.15 12.73
N ASN A 1062 -11.92 1.73 11.61
CA ASN A 1062 -13.22 2.21 11.15
C ASN A 1062 -14.27 2.12 12.28
N SER A 1063 -14.41 0.97 12.94
CA SER A 1063 -15.36 0.76 14.05
C SER A 1063 -15.14 1.75 15.19
N ALA A 1064 -13.89 1.99 15.60
CA ALA A 1064 -13.53 2.94 16.66
C ALA A 1064 -13.75 4.40 16.23
N ASP A 1065 -13.52 4.71 14.95
CA ASP A 1065 -13.71 6.04 14.38
C ASP A 1065 -15.22 6.36 14.29
N ILE A 1066 -16.03 5.39 13.85
CA ILE A 1066 -17.49 5.36 13.91
C ILE A 1066 -18.04 5.65 15.32
N VAL A 1067 -17.43 5.07 16.37
CA VAL A 1067 -17.82 5.38 17.75
C VAL A 1067 -17.48 6.82 18.12
N ILE A 1068 -16.36 7.38 17.65
CA ILE A 1068 -16.06 8.81 17.86
C ILE A 1068 -17.06 9.71 17.12
N GLU A 1069 -17.37 9.44 15.86
CA GLU A 1069 -18.32 10.24 15.08
C GLU A 1069 -19.74 10.23 15.69
N LYS A 1070 -20.17 9.10 16.29
CA LYS A 1070 -21.39 9.02 17.12
C LYS A 1070 -21.37 10.06 18.25
N TYR A 1071 -20.26 10.17 19.00
CA TYR A 1071 -20.16 11.11 20.12
C TYR A 1071 -19.88 12.56 19.69
N LYS A 1072 -19.23 12.81 18.54
CA LYS A 1072 -19.16 14.15 17.92
C LYS A 1072 -20.55 14.66 17.54
N LYS A 1073 -21.36 13.85 16.87
CA LYS A 1073 -22.74 14.21 16.50
C LYS A 1073 -23.61 14.50 17.74
N MET A 1074 -23.34 13.84 18.88
CA MET A 1074 -23.98 14.14 20.17
C MET A 1074 -23.48 15.44 20.87
N LEU A 1075 -22.33 16.00 20.45
CA LEU A 1075 -21.76 17.25 20.99
C LEU A 1075 -22.09 18.46 20.10
N TYR A 1076 -22.00 18.29 18.78
CA TYR A 1076 -22.14 19.39 17.82
C TYR A 1076 -23.53 19.49 17.19
N GLU A 1077 -24.38 18.47 17.32
CA GLU A 1077 -25.65 18.33 16.56
C GLU A 1077 -25.45 18.42 15.03
N ALA A 1078 -24.19 18.25 14.60
CA ALA A 1078 -23.67 18.34 13.25
C ALA A 1078 -22.47 17.37 13.11
N GLU A 1079 -21.87 17.29 11.94
CA GLU A 1079 -20.73 16.39 11.69
C GLU A 1079 -19.42 16.83 12.37
N ASP A 1080 -19.22 18.14 12.46
CA ASP A 1080 -18.00 18.77 12.98
C ASP A 1080 -18.35 20.10 13.70
N PHE A 1081 -17.36 20.73 14.34
CA PHE A 1081 -17.58 21.98 15.07
C PHE A 1081 -17.95 23.16 14.15
N ALA A 1082 -17.42 23.18 12.93
CA ALA A 1082 -17.60 24.30 11.99
C ALA A 1082 -19.01 24.34 11.36
N LYS A 1083 -19.67 23.19 11.19
CA LYS A 1083 -21.06 23.06 10.75
C LYS A 1083 -22.09 23.19 11.88
N SER A 1084 -21.67 23.32 13.14
CA SER A 1084 -22.59 23.36 14.29
C SER A 1084 -23.40 24.66 14.33
N THR A 1085 -24.72 24.53 14.44
CA THR A 1085 -25.66 25.65 14.66
C THR A 1085 -25.93 25.91 16.15
N ARG A 1086 -25.35 25.11 17.05
CA ARG A 1086 -25.52 25.26 18.51
C ARG A 1086 -24.82 26.53 19.00
N ARG A 1087 -25.27 27.06 20.15
CA ARG A 1087 -24.59 28.19 20.80
C ARG A 1087 -23.19 27.77 21.25
N ILE A 1088 -22.18 28.52 20.83
CA ILE A 1088 -20.78 28.17 21.07
C ILE A 1088 -20.41 27.97 22.55
N ASN A 1089 -21.04 28.72 23.46
CA ASN A 1089 -20.86 28.56 24.91
C ASN A 1089 -21.39 27.23 25.44
N ASP A 1090 -22.48 26.71 24.86
CA ASP A 1090 -23.07 25.42 25.28
C ASP A 1090 -22.18 24.26 24.80
N ILE A 1091 -21.64 24.37 23.57
CA ILE A 1091 -20.59 23.47 23.06
C ILE A 1091 -19.35 23.52 23.96
N TYR A 1092 -18.88 24.71 24.35
CA TYR A 1092 -17.71 24.85 25.23
C TYR A 1092 -17.95 24.23 26.62
N ASN A 1093 -19.12 24.44 27.23
CA ASN A 1093 -19.47 23.85 28.52
C ASN A 1093 -19.50 22.31 28.45
N GLU A 1094 -20.03 21.73 27.37
CA GLU A 1094 -20.01 20.28 27.14
C GLU A 1094 -18.60 19.75 26.82
N ALA A 1095 -17.82 20.47 26.01
CA ALA A 1095 -16.43 20.13 25.69
C ALA A 1095 -15.55 20.07 26.95
N LEU A 1096 -15.69 21.07 27.83
CA LEU A 1096 -15.01 21.10 29.12
C LEU A 1096 -15.51 19.98 30.05
N ALA A 1097 -16.80 19.67 30.09
CA ALA A 1097 -17.31 18.52 30.84
C ALA A 1097 -16.63 17.20 30.41
N ILE A 1098 -16.53 16.96 29.09
CA ILE A 1098 -15.84 15.79 28.54
C ILE A 1098 -14.36 15.79 28.95
N TYR A 1099 -13.68 16.93 28.87
CA TYR A 1099 -12.28 17.08 29.26
C TYR A 1099 -12.06 16.70 30.74
N HIS A 1100 -12.84 17.28 31.66
CA HIS A 1100 -12.81 16.94 33.09
C HIS A 1100 -12.98 15.45 33.33
N ILE A 1101 -14.06 14.86 32.80
CA ILE A 1101 -14.37 13.42 32.96
C ILE A 1101 -13.22 12.53 32.49
N CYS A 1102 -12.56 12.87 31.37
CA CYS A 1102 -11.47 12.07 30.82
C CYS A 1102 -10.19 12.15 31.66
N TYR A 1103 -9.84 13.34 32.15
CA TYR A 1103 -8.61 13.55 32.94
C TYR A 1103 -8.76 13.04 34.38
N ASP A 1104 -9.94 13.21 34.98
CA ASP A 1104 -10.27 12.63 36.28
C ASP A 1104 -10.34 11.09 36.20
N THR A 1105 -10.86 10.54 35.09
CA THR A 1105 -10.78 9.09 34.84
C THR A 1105 -9.33 8.62 34.67
N ALA A 1106 -8.48 9.37 33.96
CA ALA A 1106 -7.07 9.03 33.81
C ALA A 1106 -6.34 8.94 35.16
N ASN A 1107 -6.59 9.90 36.06
CA ASN A 1107 -6.00 9.96 37.41
C ASN A 1107 -6.64 8.99 38.41
N SER A 1108 -7.81 8.40 38.13
CA SER A 1108 -8.48 7.47 39.04
C SER A 1108 -7.78 6.09 39.19
N TYR A 1109 -6.70 5.85 38.45
CA TYR A 1109 -5.92 4.62 38.45
C TYR A 1109 -4.62 4.76 39.25
N THR A 1110 -4.15 3.67 39.86
CA THR A 1110 -2.87 3.62 40.62
C THR A 1110 -1.63 3.90 39.78
N ILE A 1111 -1.74 3.83 38.45
CA ILE A 1111 -0.82 4.41 37.47
C ILE A 1111 -1.70 5.16 36.48
N PRO A 1112 -1.55 6.48 36.27
CA PRO A 1112 -2.47 7.25 35.43
C PRO A 1112 -2.55 6.74 33.99
N ASP A 1113 -3.77 6.44 33.51
CA ASP A 1113 -3.99 5.98 32.14
C ASP A 1113 -4.33 7.14 31.21
N ILE A 1114 -3.27 7.71 30.64
CA ILE A 1114 -3.32 8.79 29.65
C ILE A 1114 -4.10 8.42 28.37
N GLY A 1115 -4.32 7.13 28.11
CA GLY A 1115 -5.20 6.64 27.06
C GLY A 1115 -6.65 7.07 27.24
N LYS A 1116 -7.09 7.34 28.48
CA LYS A 1116 -8.43 7.85 28.81
C LYS A 1116 -8.65 9.28 28.31
N CYS A 1117 -7.61 10.12 28.29
CA CYS A 1117 -7.65 11.50 27.76
C CYS A 1117 -7.99 11.57 26.26
N ARG A 1118 -7.79 10.48 25.52
CA ARG A 1118 -8.05 10.40 24.07
C ARG A 1118 -9.48 10.77 23.68
N PHE A 1119 -10.49 10.44 24.49
CA PHE A 1119 -11.89 10.71 24.13
C PHE A 1119 -12.18 12.22 24.05
N ALA A 1120 -11.69 13.00 25.01
CA ALA A 1120 -11.84 14.46 25.00
C ALA A 1120 -11.27 15.08 23.71
N TRP A 1121 -10.04 14.71 23.34
CA TRP A 1121 -9.41 15.29 22.14
C TRP A 1121 -10.00 14.77 20.82
N ARG A 1122 -10.44 13.50 20.75
CA ARG A 1122 -11.08 12.96 19.52
C ARG A 1122 -12.51 13.48 19.28
N VAL A 1123 -13.25 13.82 20.33
CA VAL A 1123 -14.64 14.30 20.22
C VAL A 1123 -14.72 15.81 20.30
N ALA A 1124 -14.13 16.41 21.35
CA ALA A 1124 -14.24 17.82 21.67
C ALA A 1124 -13.01 18.66 21.25
N GLY A 1125 -12.02 18.06 20.58
CA GLY A 1125 -10.72 18.69 20.30
C GLY A 1125 -10.81 20.04 19.59
N GLU A 1126 -11.67 20.17 18.57
CA GLU A 1126 -11.90 21.42 17.84
C GLU A 1126 -12.45 22.52 18.76
N ALA A 1127 -13.48 22.22 19.55
CA ALA A 1127 -14.06 23.14 20.52
C ALA A 1127 -13.08 23.51 21.67
N LEU A 1128 -12.30 22.54 22.17
CA LEU A 1128 -11.27 22.77 23.20
C LEU A 1128 -10.14 23.67 22.68
N CYS A 1129 -9.68 23.44 21.44
CA CYS A 1129 -8.68 24.27 20.78
C CYS A 1129 -9.20 25.71 20.56
N SER A 1130 -10.44 25.85 20.09
CA SER A 1130 -11.11 27.15 19.91
C SER A 1130 -11.29 27.89 21.24
N PHE A 1131 -11.72 27.19 22.29
CA PHE A 1131 -11.84 27.75 23.63
C PHE A 1131 -10.49 28.20 24.19
N TYR A 1132 -9.42 27.39 24.06
CA TYR A 1132 -8.07 27.77 24.50
C TYR A 1132 -7.58 29.05 23.81
N ALA A 1133 -7.72 29.12 22.47
CA ALA A 1133 -7.34 30.30 21.70
C ALA A 1133 -8.13 31.55 22.14
N SER A 1134 -9.41 31.41 22.49
CA SER A 1134 -10.22 32.52 23.03
C SER A 1134 -9.76 33.04 24.41
N LYS A 1135 -9.05 32.21 25.19
CA LYS A 1135 -8.51 32.56 26.52
C LYS A 1135 -7.04 32.97 26.51
N ALA A 1136 -6.29 32.60 25.48
CA ALA A 1136 -4.86 32.90 25.34
C ALA A 1136 -4.50 33.36 23.90
N PRO A 1137 -5.12 34.46 23.39
CA PRO A 1137 -4.95 34.89 21.99
C PRO A 1137 -3.51 35.27 21.64
N GLU A 1138 -2.70 35.69 22.62
CA GLU A 1138 -1.26 35.98 22.44
C GLU A 1138 -0.40 34.71 22.23
N ARG A 1139 -0.95 33.52 22.51
CA ARG A 1139 -0.26 32.22 22.39
C ARG A 1139 -0.76 31.38 21.21
N SER A 1140 -2.03 31.56 20.80
CA SER A 1140 -2.51 31.03 19.53
C SER A 1140 -1.81 31.74 18.38
N ILE A 1141 -1.31 31.00 17.40
CA ILE A 1141 -0.71 31.63 16.21
C ILE A 1141 -1.79 31.71 15.11
N PRO A 1142 -2.11 32.90 14.58
CA PRO A 1142 -3.16 33.06 13.58
C PRO A 1142 -2.70 32.57 12.20
N PHE A 1143 -2.80 31.26 11.96
CA PHE A 1143 -2.63 30.64 10.65
C PHE A 1143 -3.75 29.64 10.33
N LYS A 1144 -4.12 29.53 9.05
CA LYS A 1144 -4.88 28.37 8.56
C LYS A 1144 -3.93 27.18 8.48
N LEU A 1145 -4.39 25.98 8.85
CA LEU A 1145 -3.55 24.78 8.87
C LEU A 1145 -2.91 24.47 7.50
N SER A 1146 -3.59 24.84 6.40
CA SER A 1146 -3.07 24.76 5.03
C SER A 1146 -1.80 25.59 4.78
N VAL A 1147 -1.66 26.76 5.41
CA VAL A 1147 -0.47 27.62 5.27
C VAL A 1147 0.76 26.96 5.90
N LEU A 1148 0.58 26.23 7.00
CA LEU A 1148 1.67 25.44 7.60
C LEU A 1148 2.09 24.26 6.71
N SER A 1149 1.15 23.58 6.05
CA SER A 1149 1.46 22.47 5.13
C SER A 1149 2.23 22.89 3.87
N MET A 1150 2.28 24.19 3.55
CA MET A 1150 3.11 24.73 2.47
C MET A 1150 4.55 25.04 2.92
N LEU A 1151 4.76 25.27 4.22
CA LEU A 1151 6.03 25.74 4.83
C LEU A 1151 6.95 24.61 5.33
N PHE A 1152 6.51 23.34 5.31
CA PHE A 1152 7.20 22.18 5.90
C PHE A 1152 7.17 20.92 5.04
#